data_AF-A0A2G4YTH1-F1
#
_entry.id   AF-A0A2G4YTH1-F1
#
_cell.length_a   1.000
_cell.length_b   1.000
_cell.length_c   1.000
_cell.angle_alpha   90.00
_cell.angle_beta   90.00
_cell.angle_gamma   90.00
#
_symmetry.space_group_name_H-M   'P 1'
#
loop_
_entity.id
_entity.type
_entity.pdbx_description
1 polymer ?
#
loop_
_entity_poly.entity_id
_entity_poly.type
_entity_poly.pdbx_seq_one_letter_code
_entity_poly.pdbx_strand_id
1 'polypeptide(L)'
;MVIKYSLFSLIFIKQEALHLVKARSTKSETGLSQREAFRRTAVARVLQGESPKLVMAGSGLHLSNIYHWLDKYRANGWAGLLERSPPGRPPKLGALQDTILQKYVVDNSPPTSPLTSPTRLWTRQHIASLVTEKTGISLSITATTRLLARYAVPSGRPRTRIRHLHSGENSARAEDILAELTRLARPQHGKIFLIQLTCIAIVDTKIYCLSATTSKGEIRFSLSSLRMTPSIIKRFFKILLSDESRPIFLIFDTGQIGKIFSDGLLHQIESLFPQVMETTSLTAHPALPKILTAPSEREISDLIAHLHRSILDPLPWYEFLNRLARLLECKASLSVNLHLWYSTILSNIETLDLKNLFAVAEKSWPSHPLRTHLKAPGAIYILSDLYSPADLHHNSYYNEYLQGIQKSQNEIILYISGPLKAPRTISLTRRADQAPFGKVEKDILSRLRPSLEVALETSIRLRQTELSLKALHDAASHLNVATFILDGAGFVINSNSHAMALVTQQRALRLNQDQLICARTEDNKTLSQFIARSIQWRRAPQTRKPVEALRLEVDEDHTLGILVQPIEIIQLEKPAYIVSTNPHVIIHVSDPTKVRANMDQNLISHLFGLSLQESRLTALLATGLSVENAAQSMGVTLTTARTYLQRIYQKLGINRQSDLIQLISNSVASL
;
A
#
# COMPACT_ATOMS: atom_id res chain seq x y z
N MET A 1 20.78 12.79 20.38
CA MET A 1 20.58 11.35 20.70
C MET A 1 21.18 10.53 19.58
N VAL A 2 22.33 9.91 19.84
CA VAL A 2 23.16 9.20 18.85
C VAL A 2 22.65 7.76 18.72
N ILE A 3 22.12 7.40 17.56
CA ILE A 3 21.88 5.98 17.20
C ILE A 3 22.71 5.68 15.96
N LYS A 4 23.75 4.87 16.19
CA LYS A 4 24.65 4.25 15.21
C LYS A 4 23.87 3.27 14.33
N TYR A 5 23.99 3.37 13.00
CA TYR A 5 24.00 2.18 12.13
C TYR A 5 24.94 2.36 10.92
N SER A 6 25.59 1.24 10.58
CA SER A 6 26.66 1.01 9.62
C SER A 6 26.34 1.47 8.19
N LEU A 7 27.13 2.36 7.61
CA LEU A 7 26.98 2.86 6.23
C LEU A 7 28.31 2.82 5.49
N PHE A 8 28.42 2.03 4.42
CA PHE A 8 29.55 2.05 3.49
C PHE A 8 29.86 3.48 3.03
N SER A 9 31.14 3.88 3.05
CA SER A 9 31.62 5.12 2.43
C SER A 9 32.42 4.74 1.19
N LEU A 10 32.01 5.27 0.03
CA LEU A 10 32.75 5.12 -1.22
C LEU A 10 33.71 6.30 -1.41
N ILE A 11 34.88 6.06 -1.99
CA ILE A 11 35.84 7.10 -2.39
C ILE A 11 36.11 6.91 -3.88
N PHE A 12 35.92 7.97 -4.67
CA PHE A 12 36.01 7.99 -6.13
C PHE A 12 37.27 8.75 -6.56
N ILE A 13 38.07 8.17 -7.47
CA ILE A 13 39.27 8.81 -8.02
C ILE A 13 39.26 8.62 -9.55
N LYS A 14 39.18 9.72 -10.32
CA LYS A 14 39.11 9.71 -11.80
C LYS A 14 40.34 10.37 -12.42
N GLN A 15 40.85 9.78 -13.51
CA GLN A 15 41.78 10.41 -14.45
C GLN A 15 41.25 10.17 -15.89
N GLU A 16 41.32 11.18 -16.76
CA GLU A 16 40.63 11.23 -18.06
C GLU A 16 41.26 10.38 -19.19
N ALA A 17 40.42 9.81 -20.08
CA ALA A 17 40.58 9.77 -21.55
C ALA A 17 39.40 9.05 -22.27
N LEU A 18 39.28 9.31 -23.58
CA LEU A 18 38.12 9.27 -24.48
C LEU A 18 38.01 8.00 -25.38
N HIS A 19 36.78 7.73 -25.88
CA HIS A 19 36.35 7.05 -27.14
C HIS A 19 36.16 5.49 -27.33
N LEU A 20 34.90 5.15 -27.69
CA LEU A 20 34.34 4.37 -28.84
C LEU A 20 34.52 2.83 -29.05
N VAL A 21 33.35 2.14 -29.17
CA VAL A 21 32.88 1.22 -30.26
C VAL A 21 32.70 -0.32 -30.05
N LYS A 22 31.45 -0.75 -30.37
CA LYS A 22 30.86 -2.02 -30.93
C LYS A 22 30.61 -3.31 -30.10
N ALA A 23 29.31 -3.52 -29.87
CA ALA A 23 28.42 -4.64 -30.29
C ALA A 23 28.75 -6.13 -29.99
N ARG A 24 27.78 -6.86 -29.42
CA ARG A 24 27.18 -8.05 -30.08
C ARG A 24 25.87 -8.54 -29.45
N SER A 25 24.98 -8.93 -30.36
CA SER A 25 23.63 -9.50 -30.23
C SER A 25 23.52 -10.71 -29.30
N THR A 26 22.45 -10.73 -28.52
CA THR A 26 21.96 -11.84 -27.69
C THR A 26 21.20 -12.85 -28.55
N LYS A 27 21.55 -14.14 -28.42
CA LYS A 27 20.80 -15.27 -28.98
C LYS A 27 19.50 -15.48 -28.20
N SER A 28 18.40 -15.58 -28.93
CA SER A 28 17.04 -15.88 -28.49
C SER A 28 16.91 -17.32 -27.96
N GLU A 29 16.18 -17.47 -26.86
CA GLU A 29 15.70 -18.75 -26.32
C GLU A 29 14.55 -19.30 -27.18
N THR A 30 14.75 -20.48 -27.79
CA THR A 30 13.72 -21.46 -28.21
C THR A 30 14.46 -22.66 -28.84
N GLY A 31 14.94 -23.58 -28.01
CA GLY A 31 15.80 -24.68 -28.43
C GLY A 31 15.04 -25.95 -28.81
N LEU A 32 14.44 -26.00 -30.00
CA LEU A 32 14.20 -27.27 -30.70
C LEU A 32 15.40 -27.53 -31.60
N SER A 33 16.04 -28.71 -31.49
CA SER A 33 17.12 -29.11 -32.40
C SER A 33 16.61 -28.97 -33.84
N GLN A 34 17.34 -28.26 -34.71
CA GLN A 34 16.92 -28.02 -36.10
C GLN A 34 16.55 -29.33 -36.82
N ARG A 35 17.20 -30.45 -36.44
CA ARG A 35 16.92 -31.80 -36.95
C ARG A 35 15.63 -32.40 -36.42
N GLU A 36 15.23 -32.09 -35.19
CA GLU A 36 13.94 -32.51 -34.64
C GLU A 36 12.78 -31.73 -35.28
N ALA A 37 12.93 -30.40 -35.39
CA ALA A 37 11.96 -29.55 -36.05
C ALA A 37 11.74 -30.01 -37.50
N PHE A 38 12.82 -30.28 -38.24
CA PHE A 38 12.73 -30.81 -39.60
C PHE A 38 11.99 -32.14 -39.69
N ARG A 39 12.28 -33.09 -38.80
CA ARG A 39 11.60 -34.41 -38.76
C ARG A 39 10.10 -34.29 -38.53
N ARG A 40 9.69 -33.44 -37.59
CA ARG A 40 8.27 -33.23 -37.27
C ARG A 40 7.53 -32.55 -38.41
N THR A 41 8.14 -31.53 -39.02
CA THR A 41 7.56 -30.84 -40.19
C THR A 41 7.44 -31.78 -41.39
N ALA A 42 8.44 -32.61 -41.65
CA ALA A 42 8.40 -33.56 -42.76
C ALA A 42 7.29 -34.60 -42.58
N VAL A 43 7.15 -35.18 -41.38
CA VAL A 43 6.05 -36.13 -41.08
C VAL A 43 4.68 -35.46 -41.16
N ALA A 44 4.55 -34.23 -40.66
CA ALA A 44 3.29 -33.47 -40.73
C ALA A 44 2.82 -33.24 -42.18
N ARG A 45 3.73 -32.86 -43.07
CA ARG A 45 3.41 -32.62 -44.49
C ARG A 45 2.95 -33.89 -45.21
N VAL A 46 3.57 -35.03 -44.92
CA VAL A 46 3.10 -36.32 -45.46
C VAL A 46 1.73 -36.70 -44.92
N LEU A 47 1.44 -36.47 -43.63
CA LEU A 47 0.12 -36.70 -43.06
C LEU A 47 -0.97 -35.79 -43.65
N GLN A 48 -0.59 -34.60 -44.15
CA GLN A 48 -1.46 -33.67 -44.86
C GLN A 48 -1.68 -34.05 -46.34
N GLY A 49 -1.15 -35.19 -46.79
CA GLY A 49 -1.40 -35.73 -48.13
C GLY A 49 -0.31 -35.41 -49.16
N GLU A 50 0.78 -34.74 -48.77
CA GLU A 50 1.91 -34.53 -49.68
C GLU A 50 2.72 -35.83 -49.91
N SER A 51 3.18 -36.04 -51.15
CA SER A 51 4.00 -37.21 -51.47
C SER A 51 5.33 -37.20 -50.70
N PRO A 52 5.73 -38.31 -50.05
CA PRO A 52 7.02 -38.41 -49.34
C PRO A 52 8.23 -38.04 -50.21
N LYS A 53 8.14 -38.26 -51.53
CA LYS A 53 9.18 -37.91 -52.51
C LYS A 53 9.32 -36.39 -52.67
N LEU A 54 8.21 -35.66 -52.64
CA LEU A 54 8.18 -34.19 -52.72
C LEU A 54 8.65 -33.55 -51.41
N VAL A 55 8.22 -34.09 -50.26
CA VAL A 55 8.61 -33.57 -48.94
C VAL A 55 10.12 -33.68 -48.70
N MET A 56 10.75 -34.73 -49.24
CA MET A 56 12.20 -34.95 -49.09
C MET A 56 13.03 -34.29 -50.20
N ALA A 57 12.42 -33.75 -51.25
CA ALA A 57 13.12 -33.08 -52.34
C ALA A 57 13.88 -31.84 -51.81
N GLY A 58 15.18 -31.77 -52.09
CA GLY A 58 16.03 -30.66 -51.62
C GLY A 58 16.48 -30.72 -50.15
N SER A 59 16.10 -31.76 -49.39
CA SER A 59 16.48 -31.91 -47.97
C SER A 59 17.88 -32.48 -47.73
N GLY A 60 18.53 -33.03 -48.77
CA GLY A 60 19.83 -33.71 -48.66
C GLY A 60 19.79 -35.06 -47.92
N LEU A 61 18.60 -35.55 -47.54
CA LEU A 61 18.41 -36.80 -46.81
C LEU A 61 17.75 -37.87 -47.69
N HIS A 62 18.16 -39.13 -47.52
CA HIS A 62 17.61 -40.24 -48.30
C HIS A 62 16.13 -40.49 -48.00
N LEU A 63 15.36 -40.89 -49.02
CA LEU A 63 13.91 -41.11 -48.95
C LEU A 63 13.53 -42.16 -47.88
N SER A 64 14.40 -43.12 -47.56
CA SER A 64 14.13 -44.10 -46.49
C SER A 64 13.94 -43.48 -45.10
N ASN A 65 14.50 -42.29 -44.86
CA ASN A 65 14.38 -41.61 -43.56
C ASN A 65 12.95 -41.17 -43.26
N ILE A 66 12.18 -40.71 -44.26
CA ILE A 66 10.79 -40.27 -44.03
C ILE A 66 9.90 -41.45 -43.64
N TYR A 67 10.12 -42.62 -44.24
CA TYR A 67 9.40 -43.84 -43.88
C TYR A 67 9.78 -44.32 -42.48
N HIS A 68 11.07 -44.29 -42.12
CA HIS A 68 11.50 -44.60 -40.76
C HIS A 68 10.90 -43.65 -39.70
N TRP A 69 10.72 -42.37 -40.03
CA TRP A 69 10.06 -41.40 -39.14
C TRP A 69 8.55 -41.63 -39.06
N LEU A 70 7.90 -41.95 -40.18
CA LEU A 70 6.48 -42.30 -40.20
C LEU A 70 6.20 -43.56 -39.37
N ASP A 71 7.07 -44.56 -39.40
CA ASP A 71 6.94 -45.76 -38.57
C ASP A 71 7.13 -45.45 -37.09
N LYS A 72 8.12 -44.61 -36.74
CA LYS A 72 8.29 -44.14 -35.36
C LYS A 72 7.10 -43.32 -34.87
N TYR A 73 6.51 -42.50 -35.75
CA TYR A 73 5.30 -41.73 -35.47
C TYR A 73 4.09 -42.64 -35.29
N ARG A 74 3.91 -43.66 -36.13
CA ARG A 74 2.83 -44.66 -35.98
C ARG A 74 2.96 -45.43 -34.67
N ALA A 75 4.18 -45.76 -34.27
CA ALA A 75 4.41 -46.53 -33.04
C ALA A 75 4.24 -45.72 -31.75
N ASN A 76 4.66 -44.45 -31.72
CA ASN A 76 4.77 -43.67 -30.47
C ASN A 76 4.29 -42.21 -30.58
N GLY A 77 3.54 -41.86 -31.63
CA GLY A 77 3.09 -40.50 -31.91
C GLY A 77 4.26 -39.51 -32.07
N TRP A 78 4.01 -38.23 -31.78
CA TRP A 78 5.03 -37.18 -31.86
C TRP A 78 6.24 -37.41 -30.95
N ALA A 79 6.07 -38.15 -29.85
CA ALA A 79 7.14 -38.47 -28.92
C ALA A 79 8.18 -39.44 -29.52
N GLY A 80 7.79 -40.26 -30.51
CA GLY A 80 8.70 -41.17 -31.22
C GLY A 80 9.74 -40.45 -32.11
N LEU A 81 9.53 -39.17 -32.40
CA LEU A 81 10.42 -38.35 -33.24
C LEU A 81 11.45 -37.53 -32.44
N LEU A 82 11.42 -37.60 -31.11
CA LEU A 82 12.37 -36.92 -30.22
C LEU A 82 13.79 -37.48 -30.41
N GLU A 83 14.81 -36.62 -30.34
CA GLU A 83 16.22 -37.02 -30.40
C GLU A 83 16.62 -37.70 -29.08
N ARG A 84 16.93 -39.00 -29.10
CA ARG A 84 17.52 -39.70 -27.94
C ARG A 84 19.00 -39.94 -28.21
N SER A 85 19.86 -39.52 -27.28
CA SER A 85 21.29 -39.82 -27.34
C SER A 85 21.52 -41.30 -27.01
N PRO A 86 22.41 -42.01 -27.72
CA PRO A 86 22.74 -43.39 -27.40
C PRO A 86 23.36 -43.51 -25.99
N PRO A 87 23.10 -44.62 -25.27
CA PRO A 87 23.66 -44.81 -23.93
C PRO A 87 25.21 -44.86 -24.01
N GLY A 88 25.86 -43.98 -23.25
CA GLY A 88 27.32 -43.87 -23.22
C GLY A 88 28.00 -45.03 -22.49
N ARG A 89 29.33 -45.11 -22.64
CA ARG A 89 30.18 -46.10 -21.94
C ARG A 89 29.92 -46.09 -20.43
N PRO A 90 29.77 -47.25 -19.77
CA PRO A 90 29.48 -47.32 -18.34
C PRO A 90 30.56 -46.60 -17.51
N PRO A 91 30.17 -45.86 -16.45
CA PRO A 91 31.10 -45.09 -15.63
C PRO A 91 32.08 -46.03 -14.89
N LYS A 92 33.33 -45.57 -14.71
CA LYS A 92 34.37 -46.35 -14.00
C LYS A 92 34.08 -46.54 -12.50
N LEU A 93 33.30 -45.64 -11.90
CA LEU A 93 32.88 -45.73 -10.49
C LEU A 93 31.52 -46.41 -10.41
N GLY A 94 31.40 -47.46 -9.60
CA GLY A 94 30.12 -48.10 -9.30
C GLY A 94 29.22 -47.22 -8.43
N ALA A 95 27.91 -47.47 -8.43
CA ALA A 95 26.92 -46.65 -7.72
C ALA A 95 27.20 -46.50 -6.21
N LEU A 96 27.66 -47.58 -5.56
CA LEU A 96 28.02 -47.57 -4.14
C LEU A 96 29.26 -46.71 -3.86
N GLN A 97 30.28 -46.81 -4.72
CA GLN A 97 31.51 -46.02 -4.62
C GLN A 97 31.24 -44.54 -4.88
N ASP A 98 30.36 -44.22 -5.85
CA ASP A 98 29.96 -42.85 -6.18
C ASP A 98 29.19 -42.20 -5.00
N THR A 99 28.31 -42.96 -4.34
CA THR A 99 27.55 -42.48 -3.17
C THR A 99 28.45 -42.21 -1.97
N ILE A 100 29.41 -43.11 -1.71
CA ILE A 100 30.39 -42.94 -0.63
C ILE A 100 31.28 -41.71 -0.92
N LEU A 101 31.79 -41.58 -2.14
CA LEU A 101 32.61 -40.44 -2.55
C LEU A 101 31.85 -39.12 -2.46
N GLN A 102 30.58 -39.09 -2.88
CA GLN A 102 29.74 -37.90 -2.76
C GLN A 102 29.60 -37.48 -1.30
N LYS A 103 29.34 -38.43 -0.40
CA LYS A 103 29.28 -38.15 1.04
C LYS A 103 30.60 -37.58 1.57
N TYR A 104 31.74 -38.17 1.19
CA TYR A 104 33.06 -37.68 1.64
C TYR A 104 33.43 -36.30 1.10
N VAL A 105 33.09 -35.99 -0.16
CA VAL A 105 33.43 -34.72 -0.80
C VAL A 105 32.49 -33.59 -0.38
N VAL A 106 31.22 -33.91 -0.07
CA VAL A 106 30.19 -32.92 0.30
C VAL A 106 30.14 -32.68 1.82
N ASP A 107 30.26 -33.72 2.65
CA ASP A 107 30.03 -33.61 4.10
C ASP A 107 31.31 -33.31 4.89
N ASN A 108 32.50 -33.70 4.42
CA ASN A 108 33.74 -33.60 5.21
C ASN A 108 34.64 -32.42 4.80
N SER A 109 34.99 -31.58 5.77
CA SER A 109 36.29 -30.88 5.79
C SER A 109 37.41 -31.92 5.97
N PRO A 110 38.64 -31.71 5.42
CA PRO A 110 39.56 -32.80 5.13
C PRO A 110 39.83 -33.71 6.34
N PRO A 111 39.75 -35.05 6.19
CA PRO A 111 40.20 -35.95 7.24
C PRO A 111 41.69 -35.71 7.49
N THR A 112 42.08 -35.82 8.76
CA THR A 112 43.44 -35.73 9.28
C THR A 112 44.36 -36.76 8.63
N SER A 113 44.78 -36.50 7.39
CA SER A 113 45.93 -37.13 6.76
C SER A 113 47.16 -36.26 7.05
N PRO A 114 48.34 -36.85 7.34
CA PRO A 114 49.57 -36.10 7.66
C PRO A 114 50.03 -35.10 6.57
N LEU A 115 49.42 -35.14 5.38
CA LEU A 115 49.77 -34.33 4.22
C LEU A 115 48.88 -33.09 4.00
N THR A 116 47.88 -32.83 4.85
CA THR A 116 47.00 -31.66 4.71
C THR A 116 46.77 -30.95 6.05
N SER A 117 47.47 -29.83 6.28
CA SER A 117 47.13 -28.87 7.33
C SER A 117 45.69 -28.35 7.19
N PRO A 118 45.00 -28.00 8.29
CA PRO A 118 43.59 -27.58 8.32
C PRO A 118 43.27 -26.27 7.57
N THR A 119 44.24 -25.64 6.92
CA THR A 119 44.14 -24.34 6.25
C THR A 119 44.27 -24.39 4.73
N ARG A 120 44.34 -25.58 4.10
CA ARG A 120 44.57 -25.71 2.64
C ARG A 120 43.28 -26.07 1.88
N LEU A 121 42.90 -25.23 0.90
CA LEU A 121 41.78 -25.49 -0.01
C LEU A 121 42.01 -26.77 -0.84
N TRP A 122 40.94 -27.52 -1.13
CA TRP A 122 40.99 -28.73 -1.95
C TRP A 122 41.37 -28.39 -3.40
N THR A 123 42.38 -29.08 -3.94
CA THR A 123 42.72 -28.99 -5.36
C THR A 123 42.16 -30.20 -6.10
N ARG A 124 41.96 -30.10 -7.42
CA ARG A 124 41.50 -31.23 -8.24
C ARG A 124 42.47 -32.43 -8.20
N GLN A 125 43.75 -32.17 -7.92
CA GLN A 125 44.76 -33.22 -7.72
C GLN A 125 44.55 -33.93 -6.38
N HIS A 126 44.30 -33.21 -5.29
CA HIS A 126 44.02 -33.83 -3.99
C HIS A 126 42.79 -34.74 -4.05
N ILE A 127 41.75 -34.31 -4.78
CA ILE A 127 40.52 -35.10 -4.93
C ILE A 127 40.78 -36.35 -5.77
N ALA A 128 41.58 -36.25 -6.84
CA ALA A 128 41.97 -37.41 -7.64
C ALA A 128 42.77 -38.43 -6.80
N SER A 129 43.69 -37.95 -5.95
CA SER A 129 44.45 -38.79 -5.01
C SER A 129 43.55 -39.45 -3.97
N LEU A 130 42.60 -38.70 -3.40
CA LEU A 130 41.63 -39.22 -2.42
C LEU A 130 40.73 -40.30 -3.04
N VAL A 131 40.24 -40.08 -4.27
CA VAL A 131 39.45 -41.08 -5.00
C VAL A 131 40.27 -42.35 -5.22
N THR A 132 41.54 -42.20 -5.60
CA THR A 132 42.46 -43.34 -5.79
C THR A 132 42.68 -44.09 -4.48
N GLU A 133 42.90 -43.39 -3.36
CA GLU A 133 43.09 -43.99 -2.03
C GLU A 133 41.85 -44.75 -1.55
N LYS A 134 40.65 -44.16 -1.69
CA LYS A 134 39.42 -44.73 -1.12
C LYS A 134 38.74 -45.77 -2.00
N THR A 135 38.97 -45.74 -3.31
CA THR A 135 38.28 -46.65 -4.26
C THR A 135 39.23 -47.55 -5.03
N GLY A 136 40.54 -47.31 -4.97
CA GLY A 136 41.54 -48.01 -5.79
C GLY A 136 41.54 -47.59 -7.27
N ILE A 137 40.66 -46.68 -7.68
CA ILE A 137 40.48 -46.28 -9.09
C ILE A 137 41.17 -44.93 -9.34
N SER A 138 42.16 -44.93 -10.23
CA SER A 138 42.82 -43.70 -10.67
C SER A 138 41.94 -42.92 -11.65
N LEU A 139 41.58 -41.69 -11.29
CA LEU A 139 40.88 -40.75 -12.15
C LEU A 139 41.83 -39.68 -12.68
N SER A 140 41.68 -39.33 -13.96
CA SER A 140 42.37 -38.16 -14.51
C SER A 140 41.82 -36.87 -13.91
N ILE A 141 42.57 -35.77 -13.98
CA ILE A 141 42.13 -34.44 -13.52
C ILE A 141 40.84 -34.02 -14.22
N THR A 142 40.69 -34.34 -15.51
CA THR A 142 39.48 -34.07 -16.29
C THR A 142 38.29 -34.92 -15.84
N ALA A 143 38.52 -36.21 -15.54
CA ALA A 143 37.48 -37.07 -14.98
C ALA A 143 37.05 -36.60 -13.58
N THR A 144 38.01 -36.14 -12.77
CA THR A 144 37.75 -35.56 -11.44
C THR A 144 36.96 -34.25 -11.55
N THR A 145 37.25 -33.42 -12.55
CA THR A 145 36.48 -32.19 -12.81
C THR A 145 35.02 -32.50 -13.19
N ARG A 146 34.81 -33.52 -14.03
CA ARG A 146 33.47 -33.99 -14.40
C ARG A 146 32.73 -34.61 -13.20
N LEU A 147 33.44 -35.32 -12.34
CA LEU A 147 32.90 -35.89 -11.10
C LEU A 147 32.43 -34.79 -10.13
N LEU A 148 33.22 -33.73 -9.94
CA LEU A 148 32.82 -32.59 -9.11
C LEU A 148 31.61 -31.85 -9.67
N ALA A 149 31.57 -31.66 -10.99
CA ALA A 149 30.41 -31.07 -11.65
C ALA A 149 29.14 -31.92 -11.45
N ARG A 150 29.26 -33.25 -11.48
CA ARG A 150 28.15 -34.18 -11.21
C ARG A 150 27.66 -34.09 -9.76
N TYR A 151 28.55 -33.83 -8.80
CA TYR A 151 28.18 -33.59 -7.40
C TYR A 151 27.74 -32.16 -7.11
N ALA A 152 27.56 -31.31 -8.13
CA ALA A 152 27.24 -29.89 -8.00
C ALA A 152 28.25 -29.07 -7.17
N VAL A 153 29.50 -29.53 -7.07
CA VAL A 153 30.57 -28.80 -6.38
C VAL A 153 31.29 -27.88 -7.37
N PRO A 154 31.23 -26.55 -7.21
CA PRO A 154 31.84 -25.62 -8.16
C PRO A 154 33.37 -25.69 -8.10
N SER A 155 34.01 -26.09 -9.22
CA SER A 155 35.46 -26.29 -9.31
C SER A 155 36.27 -25.04 -9.73
N GLY A 156 35.78 -23.84 -9.39
CA GLY A 156 36.36 -22.55 -9.78
C GLY A 156 37.13 -21.86 -8.64
N ARG A 157 38.01 -20.89 -8.99
CA ARG A 157 38.57 -19.98 -7.97
C ARG A 157 37.41 -19.25 -7.27
N PRO A 158 37.37 -19.19 -5.94
CA PRO A 158 36.32 -18.46 -5.23
C PRO A 158 36.34 -17.01 -5.71
N ARG A 159 35.24 -16.56 -6.32
CA ARG A 159 35.03 -15.14 -6.60
C ARG A 159 34.65 -14.48 -5.29
N THR A 160 35.40 -13.46 -4.88
CA THR A 160 35.07 -12.66 -3.71
C THR A 160 33.77 -11.89 -3.98
N ARG A 161 32.67 -12.45 -3.51
CA ARG A 161 31.34 -11.83 -3.41
C ARG A 161 31.22 -11.07 -2.09
N ILE A 162 30.44 -9.99 -2.04
CA ILE A 162 30.28 -9.18 -0.81
C ILE A 162 29.58 -9.95 0.31
N ARG A 163 28.80 -10.98 -0.03
CA ARG A 163 28.29 -11.95 0.94
C ARG A 163 29.37 -12.65 1.80
N HIS A 164 30.64 -12.62 1.38
CA HIS A 164 31.77 -13.15 2.16
C HIS A 164 32.33 -12.14 3.18
N LEU A 165 31.90 -10.87 3.12
CA LEU A 165 32.25 -9.81 4.07
C LEU A 165 31.24 -9.72 5.22
N HIS A 166 29.96 -10.04 4.98
CA HIS A 166 28.90 -10.02 6.00
C HIS A 166 27.81 -11.07 5.74
N SER A 167 27.23 -11.63 6.81
CA SER A 167 25.97 -12.40 6.77
C SER A 167 24.76 -11.49 7.04
N GLY A 168 23.66 -11.64 6.28
CA GLY A 168 22.39 -10.94 6.50
C GLY A 168 21.90 -10.02 5.37
N GLU A 169 20.80 -9.29 5.59
CA GLU A 169 20.11 -8.42 4.60
C GLU A 169 21.00 -7.33 3.96
N ASN A 170 22.04 -6.88 4.68
CA ASN A 170 23.03 -5.91 4.17
C ASN A 170 23.87 -6.45 3.01
N SER A 171 23.97 -7.79 2.87
CA SER A 171 24.74 -8.43 1.80
C SER A 171 24.09 -8.29 0.43
N ALA A 172 22.76 -8.33 0.35
CA ALA A 172 22.02 -8.17 -0.92
C ALA A 172 22.13 -6.73 -1.44
N ARG A 173 21.91 -5.75 -0.57
CA ARG A 173 22.05 -4.32 -0.88
C ARG A 173 23.45 -3.94 -1.33
N ALA A 174 24.48 -4.56 -0.76
CA ALA A 174 25.86 -4.31 -1.15
C ALA A 174 26.25 -4.98 -2.48
N GLU A 175 25.66 -6.13 -2.81
CA GLU A 175 25.82 -6.76 -4.15
C GLU A 175 25.17 -5.91 -5.25
N ASP A 176 24.01 -5.28 -4.99
CA ASP A 176 23.37 -4.35 -5.93
C ASP A 176 24.25 -3.12 -6.18
N ILE A 177 24.85 -2.57 -5.11
CA ILE A 177 25.82 -1.47 -5.20
C ILE A 177 27.05 -1.90 -6.01
N LEU A 178 27.58 -3.10 -5.79
CA LEU A 178 28.71 -3.62 -6.55
C LEU A 178 28.38 -3.82 -8.04
N ALA A 179 27.16 -4.27 -8.35
CA ALA A 179 26.71 -4.42 -9.73
C ALA A 179 26.69 -3.08 -10.46
N GLU A 180 26.16 -2.03 -9.80
CA GLU A 180 26.09 -0.68 -10.35
C GLU A 180 27.47 -0.02 -10.46
N LEU A 181 28.34 -0.17 -9.47
CA LEU A 181 29.72 0.29 -9.55
C LEU A 181 30.51 -0.44 -10.63
N THR A 182 30.26 -1.74 -10.83
CA THR A 182 30.84 -2.49 -11.93
C THR A 182 30.36 -1.96 -13.28
N ARG A 183 29.10 -1.53 -13.39
CA ARG A 183 28.56 -0.86 -14.59
C ARG A 183 29.25 0.47 -14.87
N LEU A 184 29.52 1.26 -13.83
CA LEU A 184 30.20 2.56 -13.91
C LEU A 184 31.71 2.45 -14.15
N ALA A 185 32.37 1.43 -13.59
CA ALA A 185 33.82 1.23 -13.70
C ALA A 185 34.24 0.62 -15.05
N ARG A 186 33.37 -0.20 -15.67
CA ARG A 186 33.65 -0.91 -16.93
C ARG A 186 34.08 0.00 -18.09
N PRO A 187 33.37 1.12 -18.39
CA PRO A 187 33.74 2.02 -19.49
C PRO A 187 35.10 2.70 -19.30
N GLN A 188 35.55 2.85 -18.06
CA GLN A 188 36.78 3.58 -17.71
C GLN A 188 37.96 2.65 -17.39
N HIS A 189 37.81 1.34 -17.66
CA HIS A 189 38.76 0.30 -17.26
C HIS A 189 39.16 0.32 -15.78
N GLY A 190 38.28 0.84 -14.92
CA GLY A 190 38.57 1.06 -13.51
C GLY A 190 38.71 -0.23 -12.70
N LYS A 191 39.55 -0.22 -11.68
CA LYS A 191 39.76 -1.33 -10.75
C LYS A 191 38.92 -1.14 -9.49
N ILE A 192 38.16 -2.16 -9.12
CA ILE A 192 37.40 -2.17 -7.87
C ILE A 192 38.17 -2.98 -6.83
N PHE A 193 38.48 -2.38 -5.69
CA PHE A 193 39.07 -3.05 -4.53
C PHE A 193 38.06 -3.13 -3.39
N LEU A 194 37.86 -4.34 -2.89
CA LEU A 194 37.14 -4.66 -1.67
C LEU A 194 38.15 -4.73 -0.54
N ILE A 195 38.08 -3.79 0.40
CA ILE A 195 39.02 -3.69 1.51
C ILE A 195 38.37 -4.22 2.79
N GLN A 196 39.12 -5.08 3.47
CA GLN A 196 38.70 -5.71 4.71
C GLN A 196 39.80 -5.59 5.76
N LEU A 197 39.39 -5.30 6.99
CA LEU A 197 40.23 -5.45 8.17
C LEU A 197 39.87 -6.76 8.87
N THR A 198 40.85 -7.62 9.14
CA THR A 198 40.67 -8.89 9.83
C THR A 198 41.68 -9.01 10.97
N CYS A 199 41.27 -9.56 12.12
CA CYS A 199 42.17 -9.92 13.20
C CYS A 199 42.35 -11.44 13.20
N ILE A 200 43.59 -11.89 13.09
CA ILE A 200 43.98 -13.30 13.10
C ILE A 200 44.65 -13.56 14.45
N ALA A 201 44.03 -14.42 15.26
CA ALA A 201 44.62 -14.90 16.50
C ALA A 201 45.55 -16.08 16.20
N ILE A 202 46.83 -15.94 16.54
CA ILE A 202 47.83 -17.01 16.45
C ILE A 202 48.35 -17.23 17.86
N VAL A 203 47.84 -18.29 18.51
CA VAL A 203 48.17 -18.67 19.90
C VAL A 203 47.95 -17.49 20.86
N ASP A 204 49.01 -16.80 21.29
CA ASP A 204 48.98 -15.67 22.24
C ASP A 204 49.18 -14.29 21.57
N THR A 205 49.24 -14.24 20.24
CA THR A 205 49.46 -13.01 19.48
C THR A 205 48.30 -12.70 18.54
N LYS A 206 47.91 -11.42 18.48
CA LYS A 206 46.91 -10.93 17.53
C LYS A 206 47.62 -10.22 16.38
N ILE A 207 47.39 -10.70 15.16
CA ILE A 207 47.87 -10.07 13.94
C ILE A 207 46.69 -9.43 13.23
N TYR A 208 46.79 -8.13 12.97
CA TYR A 208 45.81 -7.38 12.19
C TYR A 208 46.22 -7.39 10.72
N CYS A 209 45.31 -7.82 9.86
CA CYS A 209 45.48 -7.88 8.41
C CYS A 209 44.51 -6.92 7.73
N LEU A 210 45.05 -5.94 7.00
CA LEU A 210 44.28 -5.10 6.10
C LEU A 210 44.49 -5.64 4.68
N SER A 211 43.44 -6.14 4.05
CA SER A 211 43.49 -6.72 2.71
C SER A 211 42.64 -5.92 1.73
N ALA A 212 43.05 -5.85 0.47
CA ALA A 212 42.37 -5.25 -0.65
C ALA A 212 42.29 -6.27 -1.77
N THR A 213 41.08 -6.70 -2.12
CA THR A 213 40.84 -7.76 -3.09
C THR A 213 40.08 -7.23 -4.30
N THR A 214 40.54 -7.52 -5.51
CA THR A 214 39.83 -7.16 -6.74
C THR A 214 38.78 -8.21 -7.12
N SER A 215 37.81 -7.82 -7.95
CA SER A 215 36.85 -8.75 -8.56
C SER A 215 37.48 -9.83 -9.45
N LYS A 216 38.75 -9.63 -9.85
CA LYS A 216 39.58 -10.60 -10.59
C LYS A 216 40.40 -11.53 -9.68
N GLY A 217 40.34 -11.33 -8.36
CA GLY A 217 41.03 -12.15 -7.37
C GLY A 217 42.48 -11.76 -7.08
N GLU A 218 42.90 -10.55 -7.48
CA GLU A 218 44.18 -9.99 -7.04
C GLU A 218 44.02 -9.53 -5.59
N ILE A 219 44.93 -9.92 -4.71
CA ILE A 219 44.90 -9.56 -3.29
C ILE A 219 46.18 -8.80 -2.97
N ARG A 220 46.03 -7.61 -2.40
CA ARG A 220 47.11 -6.85 -1.75
C ARG A 220 46.80 -6.78 -0.26
N PHE A 221 47.77 -6.98 0.61
CA PHE A 221 47.52 -6.96 2.05
C PHE A 221 48.70 -6.37 2.83
N SER A 222 48.42 -5.91 4.04
CA SER A 222 49.40 -5.46 5.03
C SER A 222 49.10 -6.12 6.37
N LEU A 223 50.15 -6.60 7.02
CA LEU A 223 50.09 -7.25 8.33
C LEU A 223 50.71 -6.35 9.39
N SER A 224 50.12 -6.33 10.58
CA SER A 224 50.66 -5.62 11.74
C SER A 224 50.43 -6.44 13.00
N SER A 225 51.49 -6.62 13.79
CA SER A 225 51.40 -7.12 15.16
C SER A 225 50.87 -6.08 16.14
N LEU A 226 50.89 -4.80 15.77
CA LEU A 226 50.31 -3.69 16.53
C LEU A 226 48.85 -3.45 16.12
N ARG A 227 48.05 -2.96 17.07
CA ARG A 227 46.66 -2.54 16.81
C ARG A 227 46.64 -1.51 15.67
N MET A 228 45.69 -1.66 14.75
CA MET A 228 45.57 -0.75 13.60
C MET A 228 45.42 0.71 14.04
N THR A 229 46.32 1.56 13.56
CA THR A 229 46.28 3.01 13.74
C THR A 229 46.00 3.70 12.39
N PRO A 230 45.51 4.95 12.39
CA PRO A 230 45.35 5.74 11.18
C PRO A 230 46.61 5.74 10.30
N SER A 231 47.80 5.92 10.90
CA SER A 231 49.07 5.97 10.17
C SER A 231 49.38 4.68 9.38
N ILE A 232 49.09 3.51 9.95
CA ILE A 232 49.29 2.20 9.28
C ILE A 232 48.34 2.06 8.08
N ILE A 233 47.09 2.46 8.26
CA ILE A 233 46.06 2.40 7.22
C ILE A 233 46.38 3.41 6.10
N LYS A 234 46.81 4.63 6.44
CA LYS A 234 47.27 5.65 5.49
C LYS A 234 48.43 5.14 4.62
N ARG A 235 49.41 4.47 5.23
CA ARG A 235 50.54 3.85 4.51
C ARG A 235 50.05 2.77 3.55
N PHE A 236 49.09 1.94 3.96
CA PHE A 236 48.50 0.93 3.08
C PHE A 236 47.80 1.55 1.87
N PHE A 237 46.97 2.58 2.07
CA PHE A 237 46.33 3.28 0.95
C PHE A 237 47.33 3.94 0.02
N LYS A 238 48.39 4.56 0.55
CA LYS A 238 49.47 5.15 -0.26
C LYS A 238 50.14 4.12 -1.17
N ILE A 239 50.41 2.92 -0.66
CA ILE A 239 51.01 1.81 -1.43
C ILE A 239 49.99 1.18 -2.40
N LEU A 240 48.73 1.06 -1.98
CA LEU A 240 47.66 0.52 -2.81
C LEU A 240 47.42 1.38 -4.06
N LEU A 241 47.54 2.70 -3.91
CA LEU A 241 47.20 3.69 -4.92
C LEU A 241 48.41 4.21 -5.72
N SER A 242 49.66 3.94 -5.31
CA SER A 242 50.86 4.49 -5.96
C SER A 242 51.19 3.88 -7.33
N ASP A 243 50.69 2.68 -7.64
CA ASP A 243 51.10 1.88 -8.80
C ASP A 243 50.07 1.84 -9.95
N GLU A 244 49.00 2.63 -9.91
CA GLU A 244 47.86 2.44 -10.80
C GLU A 244 47.49 3.69 -11.60
N SER A 245 47.57 3.58 -12.92
CA SER A 245 47.22 4.63 -13.90
C SER A 245 45.73 4.63 -14.30
N ARG A 246 44.89 3.85 -13.61
CA ARG A 246 43.47 3.67 -13.92
C ARG A 246 42.60 4.12 -12.76
N PRO A 247 41.33 4.52 -13.00
CA PRO A 247 40.39 4.87 -11.94
C PRO A 247 40.23 3.73 -10.94
N ILE A 248 40.35 4.04 -9.64
CA ILE A 248 40.22 3.07 -8.56
C ILE A 248 38.93 3.34 -7.78
N PHE A 249 38.17 2.27 -7.55
CA PHE A 249 36.97 2.26 -6.75
C PHE A 249 37.25 1.47 -5.47
N LEU A 250 37.13 2.14 -4.32
CA LEU A 250 37.39 1.54 -3.01
C LEU A 250 36.07 1.25 -2.30
N ILE A 251 35.88 0.00 -1.87
CA ILE A 251 34.72 -0.43 -1.09
C ILE A 251 35.25 -0.97 0.24
N PHE A 252 34.81 -0.39 1.36
CA PHE A 252 35.24 -0.85 2.68
C PHE A 252 34.17 -0.63 3.76
N ASP A 253 34.24 -1.42 4.82
CA ASP A 253 33.34 -1.32 5.97
C ASP A 253 33.75 -0.15 6.90
N THR A 254 32.89 0.85 7.00
CA THR A 254 33.07 2.02 7.89
C THR A 254 32.90 1.68 9.37
N GLY A 255 32.24 0.55 9.69
CA GLY A 255 32.08 0.07 11.05
C GLY A 255 33.40 -0.41 11.66
N GLN A 256 34.26 -1.06 10.88
CA GLN A 256 35.57 -1.55 11.36
C GLN A 256 36.71 -0.56 11.07
N ILE A 257 36.78 -0.04 9.85
CA ILE A 257 37.87 0.86 9.44
C ILE A 257 37.56 2.31 9.84
N GLY A 258 36.31 2.75 9.72
CA GLY A 258 35.91 4.12 10.06
C GLY A 258 36.04 4.46 11.55
N LYS A 259 35.82 3.50 12.47
CA LYS A 259 36.01 3.71 13.92
C LYS A 259 37.45 4.03 14.34
N ILE A 260 38.43 3.72 13.49
CA ILE A 260 39.85 3.98 13.77
C ILE A 260 40.20 5.46 13.51
N PHE A 261 39.36 6.18 12.76
CA PHE A 261 39.55 7.58 12.39
C PHE A 261 38.54 8.46 13.13
N SER A 262 38.98 9.14 14.19
CA SER A 262 38.16 10.01 15.04
C SER A 262 37.57 11.23 14.32
N ASP A 263 38.29 11.79 13.36
CA ASP A 263 37.94 13.06 12.69
C ASP A 263 37.32 12.87 11.29
N GLY A 264 36.71 11.71 11.04
CA GLY A 264 36.14 11.38 9.73
C GLY A 264 37.19 10.87 8.74
N LEU A 265 37.09 9.58 8.44
CA LEU A 265 37.96 8.86 7.50
C LEU A 265 38.04 9.53 6.11
N LEU A 266 36.94 10.12 5.62
CA LEU A 266 36.88 10.79 4.32
C LEU A 266 37.85 11.98 4.24
N HIS A 267 37.78 12.91 5.19
CA HIS A 267 38.61 14.11 5.23
C HIS A 267 40.11 13.77 5.31
N GLN A 268 40.46 12.70 6.03
CA GLN A 268 41.85 12.23 6.12
C GLN A 268 42.35 11.51 4.87
N ILE A 269 41.47 10.91 4.05
CA ILE A 269 41.85 10.31 2.76
C ILE A 269 41.95 11.39 1.67
N GLU A 270 41.05 12.38 1.66
CA GLU A 270 41.13 13.56 0.79
C GLU A 270 42.47 14.32 1.00
N SER A 271 42.85 14.52 2.27
CA SER A 271 44.14 15.13 2.65
C SER A 271 45.36 14.37 2.12
N LEU A 272 45.27 13.04 1.94
CA LEU A 272 46.39 12.23 1.46
C LEU A 272 46.54 12.28 -0.06
N PHE A 273 45.50 12.65 -0.78
CA PHE A 273 45.46 12.64 -2.24
C PHE A 273 44.72 13.89 -2.74
N PRO A 274 45.36 15.08 -2.72
CA PRO A 274 44.74 16.33 -3.15
C PRO A 274 44.38 16.38 -4.65
N GLN A 275 44.79 15.38 -5.44
CA GLN A 275 44.36 15.19 -6.83
C GLN A 275 43.02 14.42 -6.96
N VAL A 276 42.39 14.05 -5.85
CA VAL A 276 41.07 13.41 -5.81
C VAL A 276 39.99 14.46 -6.00
N MET A 277 39.33 14.44 -7.16
CA MET A 277 38.39 15.50 -7.56
C MET A 277 36.96 15.31 -7.08
N GLU A 278 36.55 14.17 -6.52
CA GLU A 278 35.17 13.98 -6.03
C GLU A 278 35.07 12.86 -4.98
N THR A 279 34.78 13.23 -3.74
CA THR A 279 34.44 12.30 -2.65
C THR A 279 32.94 12.39 -2.39
N THR A 280 32.17 11.51 -3.02
CA THR A 280 30.72 11.45 -2.80
C THR A 280 30.36 10.30 -1.88
N SER A 281 29.90 10.60 -0.66
CA SER A 281 29.14 9.65 0.15
C SER A 281 27.96 9.13 -0.69
N LEU A 282 27.62 7.85 -0.56
CA LEU A 282 26.51 7.19 -1.29
C LEU A 282 25.16 7.94 -1.20
N THR A 283 25.01 8.86 -0.26
CA THR A 283 23.86 9.73 -0.07
C THR A 283 23.80 10.96 -0.99
N ALA A 284 24.86 11.29 -1.73
CA ALA A 284 25.01 12.61 -2.36
C ALA A 284 25.32 12.61 -3.88
N HIS A 285 25.42 11.46 -4.56
CA HIS A 285 25.75 11.44 -5.99
C HIS A 285 24.49 11.59 -6.86
N PRO A 286 24.36 12.63 -7.71
CA PRO A 286 23.13 12.95 -8.45
C PRO A 286 22.73 11.90 -9.51
N ALA A 287 23.68 11.08 -9.96
CA ALA A 287 23.43 10.00 -10.94
C ALA A 287 23.08 8.62 -10.32
N LEU A 288 23.07 8.50 -9.00
CA LEU A 288 22.65 7.27 -8.30
C LEU A 288 21.30 7.55 -7.61
N PRO A 289 20.28 6.68 -7.77
CA PRO A 289 19.00 6.88 -7.10
C PRO A 289 19.22 7.01 -5.59
N LYS A 290 18.67 8.04 -4.95
CA LYS A 290 18.63 8.17 -3.48
C LYS A 290 18.07 6.87 -2.91
N ILE A 291 18.91 6.05 -2.30
CA ILE A 291 18.49 4.76 -1.75
C ILE A 291 17.81 5.05 -0.41
N LEU A 292 16.48 5.07 -0.40
CA LEU A 292 15.69 5.16 0.83
C LEU A 292 16.22 4.14 1.85
N THR A 293 16.51 4.61 3.06
CA THR A 293 16.78 3.71 4.18
C THR A 293 15.44 3.07 4.56
N ALA A 294 15.44 1.76 4.86
CA ALA A 294 14.23 1.13 5.34
C ALA A 294 13.81 1.84 6.64
N PRO A 295 12.55 2.30 6.75
CA PRO A 295 12.10 3.01 7.94
C PRO A 295 12.20 2.10 9.16
N SER A 296 12.53 2.70 10.29
CA SER A 296 12.64 2.03 11.57
C SER A 296 11.27 1.50 12.05
N GLU A 297 11.30 0.49 12.92
CA GLU A 297 10.10 -0.02 13.60
C GLU A 297 9.30 1.09 14.29
N ARG A 298 9.99 2.07 14.86
CA ARG A 298 9.37 3.23 15.52
C ARG A 298 8.60 4.09 14.52
N GLU A 299 9.18 4.40 13.37
CA GLU A 299 8.51 5.21 12.34
C GLU A 299 7.26 4.52 11.79
N ILE A 300 7.30 3.19 11.63
CA ILE A 300 6.14 2.41 11.18
C ILE A 300 5.05 2.37 12.26
N SER A 301 5.43 2.16 13.53
CA SER A 301 4.49 2.21 14.65
C SER A 301 3.83 3.58 14.78
N ASP A 302 4.61 4.66 14.67
CA ASP A 302 4.11 6.02 14.71
C ASP A 302 3.14 6.25 13.54
N LEU A 303 3.45 5.77 12.34
CA LEU A 303 2.58 5.87 11.17
C LEU A 303 1.23 5.15 11.37
N ILE A 304 1.23 3.96 11.99
CA ILE A 304 0.01 3.21 12.35
C ILE A 304 -0.83 3.96 13.40
N ALA A 305 -0.20 4.58 14.40
CA ALA A 305 -0.93 5.40 15.36
C ALA A 305 -1.61 6.60 14.69
N HIS A 306 -0.92 7.27 13.76
CA HIS A 306 -1.48 8.38 12.99
C HIS A 306 -2.59 7.93 12.05
N LEU A 307 -2.49 6.73 11.47
CA LEU A 307 -3.55 6.14 10.66
C LEU A 307 -4.89 6.13 11.42
N HIS A 308 -4.91 5.54 12.62
CA HIS A 308 -6.13 5.44 13.42
C HIS A 308 -6.62 6.80 13.92
N ARG A 309 -5.71 7.67 14.35
CA ARG A 309 -6.06 9.04 14.78
C ARG A 309 -6.68 9.84 13.64
N SER A 310 -6.15 9.71 12.42
CA SER A 310 -6.58 10.49 11.26
C SER A 310 -8.02 10.23 10.83
N ILE A 311 -8.65 9.14 11.29
CA ILE A 311 -10.07 8.88 11.05
C ILE A 311 -10.95 9.95 11.72
N LEU A 312 -10.48 10.53 12.83
CA LEU A 312 -11.21 11.50 13.64
C LEU A 312 -10.90 12.95 13.27
N ASP A 313 -9.96 13.18 12.34
CA ASP A 313 -9.58 14.53 11.92
C ASP A 313 -10.68 15.16 11.03
N PRO A 314 -10.78 16.51 10.95
CA PRO A 314 -11.73 17.19 10.06
C PRO A 314 -11.58 16.82 8.58
N LEU A 315 -10.36 16.47 8.16
CA LEU A 315 -10.04 15.91 6.85
C LEU A 315 -9.50 14.50 7.05
N PRO A 316 -10.36 13.47 7.08
CA PRO A 316 -9.94 12.11 7.38
C PRO A 316 -8.84 11.62 6.41
N TRP A 317 -7.90 10.84 6.94
CA TRP A 317 -6.79 10.20 6.19
C TRP A 317 -5.71 11.13 5.63
N TYR A 318 -5.97 12.43 5.54
CA TYR A 318 -5.09 13.40 4.89
C TYR A 318 -3.69 13.43 5.53
N GLU A 319 -3.63 13.60 6.86
CA GLU A 319 -2.36 13.68 7.58
C GLU A 319 -1.58 12.35 7.53
N PHE A 320 -2.28 11.22 7.59
CA PHE A 320 -1.69 9.89 7.40
C PHE A 320 -1.04 9.77 6.00
N LEU A 321 -1.76 10.14 4.95
CA LEU A 321 -1.24 10.06 3.58
C LEU A 321 -0.05 10.99 3.36
N ASN A 322 -0.06 12.19 3.93
CA ASN A 322 1.08 13.11 3.87
C ASN A 322 2.31 12.55 4.58
N ARG A 323 2.13 11.88 5.72
CA ARG A 323 3.23 11.24 6.45
C ARG A 323 3.78 10.04 5.69
N LEU A 324 2.92 9.20 5.14
CA LEU A 324 3.32 8.07 4.29
C LEU A 324 4.09 8.56 3.05
N ALA A 325 3.57 9.60 2.38
CA ALA A 325 4.20 10.24 1.23
C ALA A 325 5.60 10.80 1.56
N ARG A 326 5.77 11.47 2.71
CA ARG A 326 7.07 11.97 3.17
C ARG A 326 8.04 10.83 3.51
N LEU A 327 7.57 9.80 4.21
CA LEU A 327 8.40 8.66 4.62
C LEU A 327 8.96 7.88 3.42
N LEU A 328 8.15 7.78 2.35
CA LEU A 328 8.50 7.04 1.14
C LEU A 328 8.95 7.93 -0.02
N GLU A 329 9.12 9.23 0.19
CA GLU A 329 9.45 10.22 -0.85
C GLU A 329 8.60 10.04 -2.13
N CYS A 330 7.30 9.85 -1.97
CA CYS A 330 6.35 9.60 -3.06
C CYS A 330 5.10 10.47 -2.91
N LYS A 331 4.17 10.35 -3.85
CA LYS A 331 2.78 10.77 -3.62
C LYS A 331 1.98 9.56 -3.15
N ALA A 332 0.99 9.77 -2.29
CA ALA A 332 0.12 8.72 -1.78
C ALA A 332 -1.35 9.07 -2.03
N SER A 333 -2.14 8.07 -2.40
CA SER A 333 -3.59 8.19 -2.54
C SER A 333 -4.30 6.99 -1.95
N LEU A 334 -5.48 7.22 -1.41
CA LEU A 334 -6.38 6.19 -0.86
C LEU A 334 -7.71 6.29 -1.59
N SER A 335 -8.12 5.22 -2.26
CA SER A 335 -9.45 5.10 -2.85
C SER A 335 -10.31 4.14 -2.05
N VAL A 336 -11.35 4.68 -1.41
CA VAL A 336 -12.28 3.90 -0.58
C VAL A 336 -13.36 3.18 -1.41
N ASN A 337 -13.53 3.60 -2.67
CA ASN A 337 -14.33 2.91 -3.67
C ASN A 337 -13.84 3.26 -5.09
N LEU A 338 -13.26 2.28 -5.79
CA LEU A 338 -12.76 2.46 -7.16
C LEU A 338 -13.86 2.69 -8.22
N HIS A 339 -15.14 2.51 -7.89
CA HIS A 339 -16.26 2.88 -8.74
C HIS A 339 -16.74 4.32 -8.52
N LEU A 340 -16.30 4.97 -7.44
CA LEU A 340 -16.69 6.33 -7.05
C LEU A 340 -15.44 7.18 -6.87
N TRP A 341 -14.87 7.67 -7.96
CA TRP A 341 -13.57 8.34 -8.00
C TRP A 341 -13.49 9.61 -7.13
N TYR A 342 -14.61 10.29 -6.87
CA TYR A 342 -14.69 11.44 -5.95
C TYR A 342 -14.42 11.06 -4.49
N SER A 343 -14.42 9.75 -4.19
CA SER A 343 -14.05 9.20 -2.89
C SER A 343 -12.55 8.98 -2.71
N THR A 344 -11.73 9.32 -3.73
CA THR A 344 -10.28 9.20 -3.65
C THR A 344 -9.68 10.37 -2.87
N ILE A 345 -8.92 10.04 -1.84
CA ILE A 345 -8.23 10.99 -0.96
C ILE A 345 -6.76 11.02 -1.38
N LEU A 346 -6.18 12.21 -1.50
CA LEU A 346 -4.82 12.42 -1.99
C LEU A 346 -3.95 13.07 -0.91
N SER A 347 -2.67 12.73 -0.87
CA SER A 347 -1.65 13.56 -0.21
C SER A 347 -1.41 14.86 -0.98
N ASN A 348 -1.01 15.95 -0.31
CA ASN A 348 -0.61 17.23 -0.89
C ASN A 348 -1.68 17.89 -1.81
N ILE A 349 -2.89 18.09 -1.27
CA ILE A 349 -4.07 18.61 -2.01
C ILE A 349 -3.89 20.07 -2.47
N GLU A 350 -2.98 20.83 -1.85
CA GLU A 350 -2.83 22.29 -2.00
C GLU A 350 -2.48 22.80 -3.42
N THR A 351 -2.22 21.90 -4.39
CA THR A 351 -1.73 22.29 -5.73
C THR A 351 -2.59 21.80 -6.90
N LEU A 352 -3.74 21.15 -6.67
CA LEU A 352 -4.53 20.54 -7.73
C LEU A 352 -5.94 21.12 -7.86
N ASP A 353 -6.33 21.42 -9.11
CA ASP A 353 -7.73 21.61 -9.47
C ASP A 353 -8.47 20.27 -9.29
N LEU A 354 -9.11 20.14 -8.13
CA LEU A 354 -9.80 18.93 -7.74
C LEU A 354 -10.89 18.56 -8.74
N LYS A 355 -11.62 19.52 -9.33
CA LYS A 355 -12.70 19.22 -10.30
C LYS A 355 -12.14 18.58 -11.57
N ASN A 356 -11.07 19.15 -12.11
CA ASN A 356 -10.43 18.61 -13.30
C ASN A 356 -9.77 17.25 -13.04
N LEU A 357 -9.07 17.10 -11.90
CA LEU A 357 -8.46 15.83 -11.50
C LEU A 357 -9.46 14.68 -11.51
N PHE A 358 -10.62 14.98 -10.93
CA PHE A 358 -11.73 14.08 -10.73
C PHE A 358 -12.42 13.68 -12.03
N ALA A 359 -12.70 14.65 -12.91
CA ALA A 359 -13.24 14.38 -14.24
C ALA A 359 -12.30 13.50 -15.10
N VAL A 360 -10.98 13.75 -15.05
CA VAL A 360 -10.00 12.96 -15.81
C VAL A 360 -9.83 11.56 -15.20
N ALA A 361 -9.82 11.45 -13.87
CA ALA A 361 -9.78 10.16 -13.19
C ALA A 361 -10.99 9.28 -13.54
N GLU A 362 -12.20 9.85 -13.56
CA GLU A 362 -13.43 9.15 -13.95
C GLU A 362 -13.32 8.53 -15.35
N LYS A 363 -12.94 9.37 -16.31
CA LYS A 363 -12.87 8.99 -17.72
C LYS A 363 -11.78 7.95 -17.98
N SER A 364 -10.64 8.06 -17.32
CA SER A 364 -9.45 7.27 -17.62
C SER A 364 -9.32 5.99 -16.79
N TRP A 365 -9.91 5.91 -15.58
CA TRP A 365 -9.84 4.75 -14.70
C TRP A 365 -10.22 3.41 -15.35
N PRO A 366 -11.26 3.31 -16.22
CA PRO A 366 -11.57 2.06 -16.90
C PRO A 366 -10.39 1.45 -17.68
N SER A 367 -9.47 2.30 -18.16
CA SER A 367 -8.26 1.91 -18.88
C SER A 367 -7.06 1.62 -17.99
N HIS A 368 -7.16 1.75 -16.66
CA HIS A 368 -6.05 1.60 -15.74
C HIS A 368 -5.34 0.23 -15.92
N PRO A 369 -4.02 0.19 -16.22
CA PRO A 369 -3.31 -1.05 -16.57
C PRO A 369 -3.39 -2.14 -15.48
N LEU A 370 -3.24 -1.74 -14.21
CA LEU A 370 -3.30 -2.68 -13.08
C LEU A 370 -4.72 -3.15 -12.71
N ARG A 371 -5.79 -2.55 -13.25
CA ARG A 371 -7.18 -2.84 -12.83
C ARG A 371 -7.57 -4.30 -12.99
N THR A 372 -7.13 -4.95 -14.08
CA THR A 372 -7.42 -6.37 -14.35
C THR A 372 -6.67 -7.32 -13.41
N HIS A 373 -5.64 -6.84 -12.71
CA HIS A 373 -4.83 -7.60 -11.76
C HIS A 373 -5.35 -7.50 -10.32
N LEU A 374 -6.15 -6.48 -9.99
CA LEU A 374 -6.72 -6.26 -8.64
C LEU A 374 -7.86 -7.25 -8.30
N LYS A 375 -7.53 -8.54 -8.17
CA LYS A 375 -8.51 -9.62 -7.99
C LYS A 375 -8.70 -10.08 -6.55
N ALA A 376 -7.68 -9.98 -5.69
CA ALA A 376 -7.69 -10.57 -4.34
C ALA A 376 -7.01 -9.68 -3.29
N PRO A 377 -7.69 -9.32 -2.17
CA PRO A 377 -7.14 -8.40 -1.17
C PRO A 377 -5.75 -8.78 -0.68
N GLY A 378 -4.87 -7.80 -0.56
CA GLY A 378 -3.46 -7.97 -0.22
C GLY A 378 -2.51 -8.06 -1.40
N ALA A 379 -3.02 -8.17 -2.61
CA ALA A 379 -2.17 -8.14 -3.78
C ALA A 379 -1.50 -6.76 -3.91
N ILE A 380 -0.19 -6.77 -4.13
CA ILE A 380 0.62 -5.57 -4.37
C ILE A 380 1.24 -5.68 -5.76
N TYR A 381 0.93 -4.72 -6.62
CA TYR A 381 1.44 -4.67 -7.98
C TYR A 381 2.23 -3.39 -8.21
N ILE A 382 3.37 -3.52 -8.88
CA ILE A 382 4.15 -2.39 -9.39
C ILE A 382 3.90 -2.32 -10.89
N LEU A 383 3.59 -1.13 -11.39
CA LEU A 383 3.28 -0.91 -12.81
C LEU A 383 4.42 -1.39 -13.73
N SER A 384 5.66 -1.05 -13.38
CA SER A 384 6.86 -1.41 -14.14
C SER A 384 7.22 -2.90 -14.09
N ASP A 385 6.67 -3.68 -13.14
CA ASP A 385 6.88 -5.14 -13.08
C ASP A 385 6.07 -5.86 -14.18
N LEU A 386 5.00 -5.22 -14.68
CA LEU A 386 4.03 -5.84 -15.60
C LEU A 386 3.99 -5.19 -16.98
N TYR A 387 4.30 -3.91 -17.09
CA TYR A 387 4.20 -3.15 -18.33
C TYR A 387 5.47 -2.32 -18.55
N SER A 388 6.00 -2.35 -19.78
CA SER A 388 7.07 -1.45 -20.18
C SER A 388 6.52 -0.06 -20.53
N PRO A 389 7.35 1.00 -20.52
CA PRO A 389 6.92 2.33 -20.96
C PRO A 389 6.34 2.35 -22.39
N ALA A 390 6.80 1.45 -23.27
CA ALA A 390 6.30 1.33 -24.64
C ALA A 390 4.86 0.78 -24.68
N ASP A 391 4.52 -0.17 -23.80
CA ASP A 391 3.18 -0.75 -23.71
C ASP A 391 2.15 0.27 -23.21
N LEU A 392 2.60 1.24 -22.41
CA LEU A 392 1.77 2.25 -21.77
C LEU A 392 1.56 3.50 -22.62
N HIS A 393 2.31 3.68 -23.71
CA HIS A 393 2.28 4.91 -24.53
C HIS A 393 0.89 5.23 -25.12
N HIS A 394 0.03 4.23 -25.33
CA HIS A 394 -1.33 4.42 -25.85
C HIS A 394 -2.41 4.36 -24.77
N ASN A 395 -2.04 4.20 -23.49
CA ASN A 395 -2.98 4.05 -22.39
C ASN A 395 -3.43 5.42 -21.87
N SER A 396 -4.74 5.69 -21.87
CA SER A 396 -5.27 7.01 -21.48
C SER A 396 -5.10 7.29 -19.99
N TYR A 397 -5.21 6.30 -19.10
CA TYR A 397 -4.88 6.48 -17.67
C TYR A 397 -3.43 6.88 -17.46
N TYR A 398 -2.51 6.19 -18.12
CA TYR A 398 -1.08 6.48 -18.01
C TYR A 398 -0.75 7.90 -18.50
N ASN A 399 -1.28 8.31 -19.65
CA ASN A 399 -0.96 9.61 -20.26
C ASN A 399 -1.72 10.78 -19.60
N GLU A 400 -3.05 10.68 -19.48
CA GLU A 400 -3.91 11.78 -19.01
C GLU A 400 -3.81 11.95 -17.50
N TYR A 401 -3.86 10.85 -16.73
CA TYR A 401 -3.88 10.90 -15.27
C TYR A 401 -2.48 10.79 -14.65
N LEU A 402 -1.75 9.71 -14.92
CA LEU A 402 -0.48 9.45 -14.22
C LEU A 402 0.62 10.44 -14.64
N GLN A 403 0.83 10.62 -15.94
CA GLN A 403 1.81 11.60 -16.46
C GLN A 403 1.26 13.03 -16.45
N GLY A 404 0.04 13.26 -16.96
CA GLY A 404 -0.53 14.59 -17.11
C GLY A 404 -0.79 15.30 -15.77
N ILE A 405 -1.57 14.66 -14.89
CA ILE A 405 -2.00 15.24 -13.62
C ILE A 405 -1.02 14.91 -12.49
N GLN A 406 -0.73 13.63 -12.27
CA GLN A 406 0.13 13.20 -11.18
C GLN A 406 1.61 13.46 -11.46
N LYS A 407 1.99 13.85 -12.68
CA LYS A 407 3.39 14.09 -13.08
C LYS A 407 4.30 12.93 -12.68
N SER A 408 3.80 11.70 -12.80
CA SER A 408 4.43 10.47 -12.35
C SER A 408 4.55 9.48 -13.51
N GLN A 409 5.48 8.54 -13.41
CA GLN A 409 5.67 7.48 -14.44
C GLN A 409 5.66 6.09 -13.83
N ASN A 410 5.81 5.96 -12.51
CA ASN A 410 5.76 4.70 -11.80
C ASN A 410 4.66 4.73 -10.74
N GLU A 411 4.04 3.58 -10.52
CA GLU A 411 3.00 3.38 -9.53
C GLU A 411 3.17 2.02 -8.85
N ILE A 412 2.91 1.98 -7.55
CA ILE A 412 2.68 0.75 -6.78
C ILE A 412 1.29 0.83 -6.15
N ILE A 413 0.51 -0.24 -6.28
CA ILE A 413 -0.85 -0.34 -5.76
C ILE A 413 -0.93 -1.52 -4.80
N LEU A 414 -1.41 -1.26 -3.59
CA LEU A 414 -1.90 -2.30 -2.68
C LEU A 414 -3.43 -2.36 -2.77
N TYR A 415 -3.94 -3.55 -3.05
CA TYR A 415 -5.37 -3.84 -3.02
C TYR A 415 -5.83 -4.18 -1.60
N ILE A 416 -6.86 -3.50 -1.11
CA ILE A 416 -7.34 -3.59 0.27
C ILE A 416 -8.76 -4.17 0.28
N SER A 417 -9.07 -5.02 1.26
CA SER A 417 -10.42 -5.54 1.44
C SER A 417 -11.39 -4.43 1.87
N GLY A 418 -12.65 -4.53 1.46
CA GLY A 418 -13.71 -3.62 1.90
C GLY A 418 -15.07 -4.31 2.06
N PRO A 419 -15.96 -3.81 2.95
CA PRO A 419 -17.35 -4.24 3.00
C PRO A 419 -18.00 -4.13 1.62
N LEU A 420 -18.91 -5.07 1.33
CA LEU A 420 -19.64 -5.20 0.06
C LEU A 420 -18.78 -5.62 -1.15
N LYS A 421 -17.56 -6.15 -0.95
CA LYS A 421 -16.64 -6.60 -2.03
C LYS A 421 -16.22 -5.47 -2.99
N ALA A 422 -16.45 -4.20 -2.62
CA ALA A 422 -16.02 -3.07 -3.43
C ALA A 422 -14.49 -2.96 -3.40
N PRO A 423 -13.81 -2.88 -4.56
CA PRO A 423 -12.37 -2.82 -4.60
C PRO A 423 -11.83 -1.49 -4.05
N ARG A 424 -10.81 -1.56 -3.19
CA ARG A 424 -10.15 -0.40 -2.56
C ARG A 424 -8.66 -0.46 -2.79
N THR A 425 -8.02 0.70 -2.89
CA THR A 425 -6.58 0.74 -3.09
C THR A 425 -5.93 1.83 -2.26
N ILE A 426 -4.70 1.55 -1.85
CA ILE A 426 -3.73 2.60 -1.60
C ILE A 426 -2.73 2.55 -2.75
N SER A 427 -2.56 3.68 -3.43
CA SER A 427 -1.63 3.82 -4.54
C SER A 427 -0.53 4.80 -4.15
N LEU A 428 0.71 4.46 -4.50
CA LEU A 428 1.84 5.37 -4.40
C LEU A 428 2.38 5.64 -5.79
N THR A 429 2.67 6.90 -6.09
CA THR A 429 3.19 7.31 -7.41
C THR A 429 4.50 8.08 -7.27
N ARG A 430 5.39 7.87 -8.24
CA ARG A 430 6.71 8.52 -8.31
C ARG A 430 6.99 9.04 -9.72
N ARG A 431 7.77 10.11 -9.78
CA ARG A 431 8.33 10.66 -11.02
C ARG A 431 9.36 9.72 -11.62
N ALA A 432 9.67 9.95 -12.90
CA ALA A 432 10.66 9.18 -13.67
C ALA A 432 12.09 9.30 -13.13
N ASP A 433 12.43 10.45 -12.57
CA ASP A 433 13.75 10.77 -12.02
C ASP A 433 13.96 10.24 -10.59
N GLN A 434 12.94 9.64 -10.00
CA GLN A 434 13.00 9.02 -8.68
C GLN A 434 13.25 7.51 -8.79
N ALA A 435 13.77 6.93 -7.70
CA ALA A 435 14.02 5.50 -7.62
C ALA A 435 12.71 4.70 -7.86
N PRO A 436 12.76 3.62 -8.67
CA PRO A 436 11.60 2.76 -8.88
C PRO A 436 11.15 2.14 -7.55
N PHE A 437 9.87 1.79 -7.47
CA PHE A 437 9.35 1.05 -6.31
C PHE A 437 9.97 -0.34 -6.26
N GLY A 438 10.17 -0.85 -5.05
CA GLY A 438 10.82 -2.13 -4.85
C GLY A 438 10.33 -2.88 -3.62
N LYS A 439 11.22 -3.70 -3.05
CA LYS A 439 10.89 -4.56 -1.91
C LYS A 439 10.53 -3.76 -0.66
N VAL A 440 11.22 -2.64 -0.40
CA VAL A 440 10.99 -1.80 0.79
C VAL A 440 9.54 -1.32 0.85
N GLU A 441 9.00 -0.79 -0.25
CA GLU A 441 7.63 -0.30 -0.28
C GLU A 441 6.61 -1.44 -0.22
N LYS A 442 6.89 -2.59 -0.88
CA LYS A 442 6.06 -3.79 -0.77
C LYS A 442 5.96 -4.28 0.68
N ASP A 443 7.07 -4.31 1.41
CA ASP A 443 7.12 -4.76 2.80
C ASP A 443 6.35 -3.80 3.73
N ILE A 444 6.50 -2.48 3.54
CA ILE A 444 5.77 -1.47 4.33
C ILE A 444 4.27 -1.53 4.07
N LEU A 445 3.85 -1.57 2.81
CA LEU A 445 2.44 -1.68 2.45
C LEU A 445 1.82 -2.98 3.01
N SER A 446 2.55 -4.08 2.94
CA SER A 446 2.12 -5.37 3.52
C SER A 446 1.91 -5.28 5.03
N ARG A 447 2.80 -4.56 5.74
CA ARG A 447 2.69 -4.34 7.19
C ARG A 447 1.57 -3.39 7.59
N LEU A 448 1.32 -2.35 6.79
CA LEU A 448 0.24 -1.39 7.04
C LEU A 448 -1.15 -1.97 6.74
N ARG A 449 -1.22 -2.95 5.84
CA ARG A 449 -2.49 -3.52 5.35
C ARG A 449 -3.49 -3.88 6.46
N PRO A 450 -3.15 -4.66 7.51
CA PRO A 450 -4.14 -5.06 8.50
C PRO A 450 -4.74 -3.86 9.25
N SER A 451 -3.90 -2.90 9.63
CA SER A 451 -4.35 -1.66 10.28
C SER A 451 -5.19 -0.79 9.34
N LEU A 452 -4.82 -0.71 8.05
CA LEU A 452 -5.60 -0.03 7.01
C LEU A 452 -7.00 -0.63 6.85
N GLU A 453 -7.09 -1.96 6.77
CA GLU A 453 -8.37 -2.67 6.64
C GLU A 453 -9.29 -2.38 7.84
N VAL A 454 -8.76 -2.47 9.07
CA VAL A 454 -9.52 -2.16 10.30
C VAL A 454 -9.91 -0.68 10.36
N ALA A 455 -8.99 0.22 10.05
CA ALA A 455 -9.24 1.66 10.05
C ALA A 455 -10.35 2.04 9.05
N LEU A 456 -10.32 1.48 7.84
CA LEU A 456 -11.30 1.75 6.79
C LEU A 456 -12.68 1.20 7.16
N GLU A 457 -12.74 -0.01 7.72
CA GLU A 457 -13.99 -0.58 8.22
C GLU A 457 -14.58 0.29 9.33
N THR A 458 -13.74 0.72 10.27
CA THR A 458 -14.16 1.58 11.39
C THR A 458 -14.69 2.91 10.88
N SER A 459 -14.00 3.57 9.94
CA SER A 459 -14.45 4.85 9.39
C SER A 459 -15.78 4.74 8.66
N ILE A 460 -16.02 3.63 7.94
CA ILE A 460 -17.27 3.43 7.20
C ILE A 460 -18.43 3.23 8.16
N ARG A 461 -18.25 2.39 9.19
CA ARG A 461 -19.30 2.18 10.21
C ARG A 461 -19.59 3.45 10.98
N LEU A 462 -18.57 4.21 11.33
CA LEU A 462 -18.72 5.51 11.98
C LEU A 462 -19.52 6.46 11.09
N ARG A 463 -19.14 6.59 9.82
CA ARG A 463 -19.82 7.47 8.87
C ARG A 463 -21.25 7.06 8.58
N GLN A 464 -21.53 5.76 8.48
CA GLN A 464 -22.89 5.23 8.37
C GLN A 464 -23.73 5.65 9.58
N THR A 465 -23.18 5.51 10.78
CA THR A 465 -23.86 5.92 12.02
C THR A 465 -24.13 7.42 12.04
N GLU A 466 -23.14 8.25 11.67
CA GLU A 466 -23.30 9.71 11.57
C GLU A 466 -24.37 10.12 10.56
N LEU A 467 -24.37 9.53 9.36
CA LEU A 467 -25.35 9.83 8.32
C LEU A 467 -26.75 9.37 8.72
N SER A 468 -26.89 8.18 9.33
CA SER A 468 -28.16 7.72 9.88
C SER A 468 -28.67 8.63 10.98
N LEU A 469 -27.80 9.05 11.92
CA LEU A 469 -28.16 10.03 12.95
C LEU A 469 -28.62 11.34 12.32
N LYS A 470 -27.88 11.87 11.34
CA LYS A 470 -28.27 13.09 10.63
C LYS A 470 -29.64 12.95 9.96
N ALA A 471 -29.89 11.86 9.23
CA ALA A 471 -31.18 11.62 8.60
C ALA A 471 -32.33 11.58 9.61
N LEU A 472 -32.12 10.99 10.80
CA LEU A 472 -33.10 11.02 11.89
C LEU A 472 -33.31 12.43 12.47
N HIS A 473 -32.24 13.22 12.60
CA HIS A 473 -32.33 14.61 13.05
C HIS A 473 -33.06 15.50 12.03
N ASP A 474 -32.81 15.29 10.73
CA ASP A 474 -33.48 15.99 9.64
C ASP A 474 -34.98 15.62 9.65
N ALA A 475 -35.32 14.32 9.74
CA ALA A 475 -36.70 13.86 9.87
C ALA A 475 -37.43 14.45 11.10
N ALA A 476 -36.77 14.53 12.26
CA ALA A 476 -37.35 15.20 13.43
C ALA A 476 -37.55 16.70 13.23
N SER A 477 -36.67 17.36 12.46
CA SER A 477 -36.79 18.79 12.13
C SER A 477 -37.99 19.07 11.23
N HIS A 478 -38.31 18.17 10.30
CA HIS A 478 -39.52 18.23 9.47
C HIS A 478 -40.82 18.19 10.29
N LEU A 479 -40.79 17.57 11.47
CA LEU A 479 -41.91 17.53 12.41
C LEU A 479 -42.05 18.81 13.26
N ASN A 480 -41.25 19.86 13.01
CA ASN A 480 -41.16 21.07 13.85
C ASN A 480 -40.80 20.76 15.33
N VAL A 481 -40.08 19.67 15.57
CA VAL A 481 -39.62 19.29 16.91
C VAL A 481 -38.12 19.59 17.02
N ALA A 482 -37.77 20.60 17.82
CA ALA A 482 -36.39 20.81 18.23
C ALA A 482 -35.96 19.68 19.16
N THR A 483 -34.82 19.05 18.88
CA THR A 483 -34.30 17.96 19.71
C THR A 483 -32.87 18.28 20.16
N PHE A 484 -32.62 18.19 21.46
CA PHE A 484 -31.30 18.26 22.08
C PHE A 484 -30.97 16.93 22.76
N ILE A 485 -29.74 16.46 22.58
CA ILE A 485 -29.21 15.27 23.25
C ILE A 485 -28.09 15.74 24.19
N LEU A 486 -28.23 15.40 25.47
CA LEU A 486 -27.30 15.78 26.52
C LEU A 486 -26.52 14.58 27.04
N ASP A 487 -25.29 14.82 27.44
CA ASP A 487 -24.44 13.83 28.09
C ASP A 487 -24.75 13.68 29.59
N GLY A 488 -23.97 12.85 30.27
CA GLY A 488 -24.11 12.58 31.71
C GLY A 488 -23.66 13.72 32.61
N ALA A 489 -23.10 14.79 32.07
CA ALA A 489 -22.79 16.04 32.78
C ALA A 489 -23.79 17.16 32.44
N GLY A 490 -24.73 16.92 31.53
CA GLY A 490 -25.75 17.88 31.11
C GLY A 490 -25.33 18.80 29.97
N PHE A 491 -24.21 18.51 29.30
CA PHE A 491 -23.79 19.24 28.10
C PHE A 491 -24.48 18.69 26.87
N VAL A 492 -24.92 19.58 25.97
CA VAL A 492 -25.49 19.24 24.68
C VAL A 492 -24.39 18.68 23.79
N ILE A 493 -24.52 17.41 23.42
CA ILE A 493 -23.58 16.69 22.53
C ILE A 493 -24.13 16.53 21.11
N ASN A 494 -25.44 16.69 20.93
CA ASN A 494 -26.06 16.69 19.60
C ASN A 494 -27.37 17.49 19.59
N SER A 495 -27.73 18.04 18.44
CA SER A 495 -28.93 18.82 18.24
C SER A 495 -29.34 18.84 16.77
N ASN A 496 -30.63 18.86 16.49
CA ASN A 496 -31.10 19.01 15.11
C ASN A 496 -31.09 20.47 14.65
N SER A 497 -31.29 20.70 13.35
CA SER A 497 -31.26 22.06 12.78
C SER A 497 -32.34 22.97 13.38
N HIS A 498 -33.51 22.41 13.69
CA HIS A 498 -34.61 23.14 14.34
C HIS A 498 -34.23 23.61 15.77
N ALA A 499 -33.57 22.74 16.55
CA ALA A 499 -33.05 23.08 17.88
C ALA A 499 -32.02 24.21 17.84
N MET A 500 -31.09 24.15 16.89
CA MET A 500 -30.09 25.21 16.70
C MET A 500 -30.72 26.54 16.27
N ALA A 501 -31.72 26.50 15.39
CA ALA A 501 -32.46 27.70 15.00
C ALA A 501 -33.18 28.34 16.19
N LEU A 502 -33.79 27.54 17.07
CA LEU A 502 -34.49 28.00 18.26
C LEU A 502 -33.52 28.71 19.24
N VAL A 503 -32.37 28.09 19.52
CA VAL A 503 -31.34 28.68 20.40
C VAL A 503 -30.75 29.96 19.79
N THR A 504 -30.55 30.00 18.48
CA THR A 504 -29.98 31.17 17.79
C THR A 504 -30.89 32.40 17.89
N GLN A 505 -32.21 32.20 17.97
CA GLN A 505 -33.17 33.28 18.19
C GLN A 505 -33.10 33.87 19.61
N GLN A 506 -32.50 33.15 20.57
CA GLN A 506 -32.22 33.57 21.95
C GLN A 506 -33.42 34.16 22.72
N ARG A 507 -34.66 33.77 22.38
CA ARG A 507 -35.86 34.30 23.05
C ARG A 507 -36.11 33.64 24.41
N ALA A 508 -36.40 32.35 24.40
CA ALA A 508 -36.72 31.60 25.63
C ALA A 508 -35.64 30.58 26.04
N LEU A 509 -34.88 30.06 25.06
CA LEU A 509 -33.80 29.11 25.26
C LEU A 509 -32.51 29.64 24.64
N ARG A 510 -31.38 29.36 25.30
CA ARG A 510 -30.03 29.68 24.80
C ARG A 510 -29.03 28.61 25.22
N LEU A 511 -27.91 28.53 24.53
CA LEU A 511 -26.78 27.68 24.90
C LEU A 511 -25.71 28.53 25.58
N ASN A 512 -25.27 28.11 26.78
CA ASN A 512 -24.14 28.70 27.49
C ASN A 512 -23.11 27.61 27.75
N GLN A 513 -21.94 27.68 27.09
CA GLN A 513 -20.90 26.64 27.18
C GLN A 513 -21.49 25.22 26.99
N ASP A 514 -22.26 25.04 25.91
CA ASP A 514 -22.98 23.80 25.56
C ASP A 514 -24.04 23.34 26.57
N GLN A 515 -24.38 24.13 27.59
CA GLN A 515 -25.53 23.85 28.47
C GLN A 515 -26.77 24.59 27.98
N LEU A 516 -27.89 23.87 27.92
CA LEU A 516 -29.19 24.45 27.60
C LEU A 516 -29.75 25.19 28.81
N ILE A 517 -29.99 26.49 28.68
CA ILE A 517 -30.53 27.34 29.75
C ILE A 517 -31.76 28.11 29.28
N CYS A 518 -32.72 28.28 30.19
CA CYS A 518 -33.89 29.12 29.95
C CYS A 518 -33.58 30.60 30.25
N ALA A 519 -34.31 31.52 29.60
CA ALA A 519 -34.19 32.95 29.87
C ALA A 519 -34.69 33.33 31.27
N ARG A 520 -35.80 32.73 31.72
CA ARG A 520 -36.38 32.93 33.06
C ARG A 520 -35.71 32.02 34.09
N THR A 521 -35.38 32.57 35.26
CA THR A 521 -34.66 31.85 36.33
C THR A 521 -35.44 30.67 36.90
N GLU A 522 -36.76 30.82 37.05
CA GLU A 522 -37.64 29.77 37.57
C GLU A 522 -37.72 28.58 36.61
N ASP A 523 -37.97 28.85 35.32
CA ASP A 523 -37.97 27.84 34.27
C ASP A 523 -36.61 27.14 34.16
N ASN A 524 -35.52 27.89 34.27
CA ASN A 524 -34.17 27.35 34.22
C ASN A 524 -33.90 26.40 35.41
N LYS A 525 -34.38 26.74 36.60
CA LYS A 525 -34.28 25.89 37.80
C LYS A 525 -35.06 24.60 37.61
N THR A 526 -36.28 24.68 37.09
CA THR A 526 -37.14 23.51 36.82
C THR A 526 -36.53 22.61 35.75
N LEU A 527 -36.07 23.17 34.63
CA LEU A 527 -35.40 22.42 33.56
C LEU A 527 -34.15 21.71 34.07
N SER A 528 -33.30 22.40 34.85
CA SER A 528 -32.10 21.82 35.44
C SER A 528 -32.41 20.64 36.37
N GLN A 529 -33.49 20.73 37.14
CA GLN A 529 -33.95 19.62 38.00
C GLN A 529 -34.44 18.42 37.18
N PHE A 530 -35.12 18.64 36.06
CA PHE A 530 -35.60 17.56 35.18
C PHE A 530 -34.43 16.83 34.51
N ILE A 531 -33.42 17.59 34.05
CA ILE A 531 -32.18 17.04 33.49
C ILE A 531 -31.44 16.23 34.54
N ALA A 532 -31.24 16.77 35.75
CA ALA A 532 -30.53 16.08 36.83
C ALA A 532 -31.20 14.75 37.22
N ARG A 533 -32.54 14.72 37.34
CA ARG A 533 -33.29 13.50 37.62
C ARG A 533 -33.16 12.46 36.51
N SER A 534 -33.19 12.90 35.25
CA SER A 534 -32.99 12.03 34.09
C SER A 534 -31.58 11.41 34.06
N ILE A 535 -30.53 12.22 34.32
CA ILE A 535 -29.14 11.75 34.42
C ILE A 535 -28.97 10.76 35.59
N GLN A 536 -29.56 11.05 36.76
CA GLN A 536 -29.47 10.17 37.92
C GLN A 536 -30.13 8.82 37.63
N TRP A 537 -31.33 8.82 37.07
CA TRP A 537 -32.03 7.60 36.67
C TRP A 537 -31.24 6.82 35.63
N ARG A 538 -30.62 7.50 34.66
CA ARG A 538 -29.78 6.88 33.63
C ARG A 538 -28.61 6.09 34.20
N ARG A 539 -27.96 6.63 35.24
CA ARG A 539 -26.80 6.02 35.91
C ARG A 539 -27.19 4.81 36.75
N ALA A 540 -28.37 4.86 37.38
CA ALA A 540 -28.89 3.79 38.23
C ALA A 540 -30.42 3.65 38.03
N PRO A 541 -30.87 2.93 36.99
CA PRO A 541 -32.29 2.78 36.69
C PRO A 541 -32.94 1.83 37.70
N GLN A 542 -33.48 2.39 38.77
CA GLN A 542 -34.15 1.64 39.85
C GLN A 542 -35.66 1.89 39.93
N THR A 543 -36.14 2.95 39.27
CA THR A 543 -37.53 3.41 39.36
C THR A 543 -38.17 3.49 37.97
N ARG A 544 -39.45 3.86 37.90
CA ARG A 544 -40.10 4.18 36.63
C ARG A 544 -39.33 5.30 35.92
N LYS A 545 -39.16 5.17 34.60
CA LYS A 545 -38.52 6.17 33.75
C LYS A 545 -39.15 7.55 33.96
N PRO A 546 -38.38 8.57 34.39
CA PRO A 546 -38.90 9.92 34.54
C PRO A 546 -39.12 10.53 33.15
N VAL A 547 -40.36 10.94 32.86
CA VAL A 547 -40.72 11.70 31.67
C VAL A 547 -41.38 12.97 32.17
N GLU A 548 -40.70 14.09 32.01
CA GLU A 548 -41.07 15.37 32.63
C GLU A 548 -41.38 16.40 31.54
N ALA A 549 -42.37 17.26 31.77
CA ALA A 549 -42.78 18.28 30.83
C ALA A 549 -42.81 19.67 31.46
N LEU A 550 -42.37 20.68 30.71
CA LEU A 550 -42.37 22.09 31.10
C LEU A 550 -42.98 22.93 29.98
N ARG A 551 -43.78 23.94 30.34
CA ARG A 551 -44.25 24.96 29.40
C ARG A 551 -43.45 26.23 29.61
N LEU A 552 -42.80 26.74 28.58
CA LEU A 552 -42.11 28.03 28.59
C LEU A 552 -42.96 29.10 27.95
N GLU A 553 -43.06 30.25 28.59
CA GLU A 553 -43.64 31.46 27.99
C GLU A 553 -42.55 32.23 27.25
N VAL A 554 -42.78 32.53 25.97
CA VAL A 554 -41.86 33.33 25.14
C VAL A 554 -42.37 34.77 25.04
N ASP A 555 -43.66 34.94 24.77
CA ASP A 555 -44.43 36.19 24.78
C ASP A 555 -45.91 35.89 25.13
N GLU A 556 -46.79 36.91 25.14
CA GLU A 556 -48.19 36.79 25.60
C GLU A 556 -49.00 35.70 24.85
N ASP A 557 -48.70 35.45 23.58
CA ASP A 557 -49.43 34.49 22.73
C ASP A 557 -48.57 33.30 22.27
N HIS A 558 -47.30 33.24 22.67
CA HIS A 558 -46.35 32.24 22.22
C HIS A 558 -45.75 31.45 23.38
N THR A 559 -46.04 30.15 23.43
CA THR A 559 -45.48 29.25 24.46
C THR A 559 -44.84 28.04 23.85
N LEU A 560 -43.71 27.59 24.38
CA LEU A 560 -43.03 26.36 23.96
C LEU A 560 -43.34 25.22 24.93
N GLY A 561 -43.61 24.04 24.40
CA GLY A 561 -43.67 22.80 25.17
C GLY A 561 -42.31 22.11 25.18
N ILE A 562 -41.81 21.75 26.35
CA ILE A 562 -40.57 21.01 26.55
C ILE A 562 -40.88 19.65 27.16
N LEU A 563 -40.31 18.59 26.60
CA LEU A 563 -40.32 17.24 27.15
C LEU A 563 -38.88 16.79 27.43
N VAL A 564 -38.60 16.39 28.67
CA VAL A 564 -37.30 15.89 29.11
C VAL A 564 -37.44 14.44 29.50
N GLN A 565 -36.61 13.57 28.93
CA GLN A 565 -36.61 12.15 29.25
C GLN A 565 -35.20 11.54 29.14
N PRO A 566 -34.86 10.52 29.95
CA PRO A 566 -33.60 9.81 29.82
C PRO A 566 -33.63 8.85 28.62
N ILE A 567 -32.46 8.67 28.00
CA ILE A 567 -32.26 7.66 26.95
C ILE A 567 -32.08 6.29 27.63
N GLU A 568 -32.70 5.22 27.15
CA GLU A 568 -32.51 3.89 27.74
C GLU A 568 -31.19 3.25 27.27
N ILE A 569 -30.51 2.43 28.11
CA ILE A 569 -29.41 1.60 27.56
C ILE A 569 -30.15 0.41 27.00
N ILE A 570 -29.93 0.10 25.74
CA ILE A 570 -30.07 -1.28 25.30
C ILE A 570 -29.03 -2.03 26.14
N GLN A 571 -29.47 -2.81 27.15
CA GLN A 571 -28.57 -3.69 27.91
C GLN A 571 -27.90 -4.62 26.91
N LEU A 572 -26.72 -4.25 26.44
CA LEU A 572 -25.84 -5.18 25.75
C LEU A 572 -25.39 -6.17 26.81
N GLU A 573 -25.32 -7.46 26.47
CA GLU A 573 -24.73 -8.53 27.30
C GLU A 573 -23.25 -8.30 27.66
N LYS A 574 -22.71 -7.12 27.35
CA LYS A 574 -21.34 -6.67 27.55
C LYS A 574 -21.35 -5.53 28.56
N PRO A 575 -20.29 -5.39 29.39
CA PRO A 575 -20.21 -4.30 30.35
C PRO A 575 -20.44 -2.96 29.65
N ALA A 576 -21.50 -2.27 30.05
CA ALA A 576 -21.81 -0.95 29.53
C ALA A 576 -20.65 -0.02 29.90
N TYR A 577 -19.92 0.47 28.91
CA TYR A 577 -18.94 1.55 29.08
C TYR A 577 -19.72 2.83 29.38
N ILE A 578 -20.20 3.01 30.61
CA ILE A 578 -20.86 4.24 31.07
C ILE A 578 -19.76 5.29 31.24
N VAL A 579 -19.51 6.04 30.17
CA VAL A 579 -18.65 7.23 30.21
C VAL A 579 -19.57 8.45 30.29
N SER A 580 -19.17 9.48 31.04
CA SER A 580 -19.97 10.70 31.21
C SER A 580 -20.33 11.37 29.89
N THR A 581 -19.53 11.17 28.83
CA THR A 581 -19.72 11.70 27.48
C THR A 581 -20.80 10.95 26.67
N ASN A 582 -21.36 9.85 27.17
CA ASN A 582 -22.43 9.14 26.47
C ASN A 582 -23.74 9.93 26.50
N PRO A 583 -24.66 9.73 25.53
CA PRO A 583 -26.01 10.28 25.60
C PRO A 583 -26.77 9.78 26.84
N HIS A 584 -27.24 10.71 27.69
CA HIS A 584 -28.02 10.42 28.90
C HIS A 584 -29.45 10.92 28.82
N VAL A 585 -29.67 12.11 28.24
CA VAL A 585 -30.98 12.79 28.23
C VAL A 585 -31.30 13.26 26.82
N ILE A 586 -32.57 13.16 26.44
CA ILE A 586 -33.11 13.79 25.24
C ILE A 586 -34.17 14.81 25.66
N ILE A 587 -34.09 16.00 25.07
CA ILE A 587 -35.03 17.10 25.28
C ILE A 587 -35.70 17.40 23.94
N HIS A 588 -37.02 17.32 23.91
CA HIS A 588 -37.82 17.76 22.78
C HIS A 588 -38.46 19.10 23.10
N VAL A 589 -38.42 20.03 22.15
CA VAL A 589 -39.07 21.34 22.25
C VAL A 589 -39.98 21.49 21.04
N SER A 590 -41.26 21.71 21.29
CA SER A 590 -42.26 21.95 20.25
C SER A 590 -42.91 23.31 20.46
N ASP A 591 -43.13 24.02 19.37
CA ASP A 591 -43.91 25.24 19.34
C ASP A 591 -45.31 24.90 18.80
N PRO A 592 -46.35 24.84 19.66
CA PRO A 592 -47.70 24.50 19.26
C PRO A 592 -48.36 25.58 18.37
N THR A 593 -47.82 26.81 18.37
CA THR A 593 -48.34 27.92 17.57
C THR A 593 -47.72 27.97 16.17
N LYS A 594 -46.56 27.34 15.98
CA LYS A 594 -45.97 27.14 14.66
C LYS A 594 -46.75 26.09 13.88
N VAL A 595 -47.52 26.60 12.93
CA VAL A 595 -48.04 25.83 11.81
C VAL A 595 -46.91 25.05 11.12
N ARG A 596 -47.16 23.78 10.80
CA ARG A 596 -46.24 22.97 9.98
C ARG A 596 -46.04 23.66 8.63
N ALA A 597 -44.89 24.29 8.46
CA ALA A 597 -44.53 24.98 7.23
C ALA A 597 -44.03 23.95 6.22
N ASN A 598 -44.60 23.99 5.02
CA ASN A 598 -44.44 23.04 3.91
C ASN A 598 -45.20 21.73 4.05
N MET A 599 -46.44 21.73 3.59
CA MET A 599 -46.97 20.55 2.93
C MET A 599 -46.94 20.78 1.42
N ASP A 600 -46.14 19.98 0.73
CA ASP A 600 -45.98 20.08 -0.72
C ASP A 600 -47.30 19.70 -1.40
N GLN A 601 -47.85 20.64 -2.17
CA GLN A 601 -49.10 20.46 -2.91
C GLN A 601 -49.00 19.31 -3.92
N ASN A 602 -47.82 19.08 -4.50
CA ASN A 602 -47.60 17.96 -5.42
C ASN A 602 -47.63 16.63 -4.67
N LEU A 603 -47.04 16.58 -3.48
CA LEU A 603 -47.05 15.38 -2.63
C LEU A 603 -48.47 15.04 -2.17
N ILE A 604 -49.25 16.04 -1.75
CA ILE A 604 -50.68 15.87 -1.42
C ILE A 604 -51.46 15.37 -2.64
N SER A 605 -51.24 15.96 -3.82
CA SER A 605 -51.89 15.55 -5.06
C SER A 605 -51.64 14.08 -5.37
N HIS A 606 -50.38 13.64 -5.30
CA HIS A 606 -49.99 12.26 -5.60
C HIS A 606 -50.47 11.25 -4.56
N LEU A 607 -50.39 11.57 -3.26
CA LEU A 607 -50.78 10.65 -2.19
C LEU A 607 -52.29 10.48 -2.06
N PHE A 608 -53.07 11.52 -2.36
CA PHE A 608 -54.51 11.56 -2.12
C PHE A 608 -55.35 11.62 -3.42
N GLY A 609 -54.72 11.59 -4.60
CA GLY A 609 -55.43 11.67 -5.89
C GLY A 609 -56.18 12.99 -6.10
N LEU A 610 -55.71 14.06 -5.44
CA LEU A 610 -56.32 15.38 -5.52
C LEU A 610 -55.75 16.18 -6.68
N SER A 611 -56.55 17.06 -7.28
CA SER A 611 -56.04 18.04 -8.25
C SER A 611 -55.15 19.09 -7.58
N LEU A 612 -54.40 19.87 -8.36
CA LEU A 612 -53.54 20.92 -7.81
C LEU A 612 -54.33 21.95 -6.96
N GLN A 613 -55.53 22.33 -7.41
CA GLN A 613 -56.37 23.28 -6.68
C GLN A 613 -56.96 22.68 -5.39
N GLU A 614 -57.39 21.41 -5.44
CA GLU A 614 -57.85 20.68 -4.24
C GLU A 614 -56.72 20.47 -3.24
N SER A 615 -55.50 20.18 -3.73
CA SER A 615 -54.30 20.01 -2.90
C SER A 615 -53.88 21.32 -2.25
N ARG A 616 -53.98 22.44 -2.99
CA ARG A 616 -53.74 23.79 -2.46
C ARG A 616 -54.73 24.17 -1.37
N LEU A 617 -56.03 23.90 -1.57
CA LEU A 617 -57.04 24.10 -0.53
C LEU A 617 -56.76 23.23 0.70
N THR A 618 -56.45 21.95 0.49
CA THR A 618 -56.15 20.99 1.56
C THR A 618 -54.94 21.41 2.39
N ALA A 619 -53.87 21.88 1.74
CA ALA A 619 -52.68 22.38 2.41
C ALA A 619 -53.02 23.58 3.32
N LEU A 620 -53.78 24.57 2.82
CA LEU A 620 -54.18 25.75 3.58
C LEU A 620 -55.09 25.43 4.78
N LEU A 621 -56.00 24.47 4.62
CA LEU A 621 -56.85 24.03 5.73
C LEU A 621 -56.06 23.25 6.79
N ALA A 622 -55.10 22.42 6.36
CA ALA A 622 -54.22 21.69 7.26
C ALA A 622 -53.22 22.60 8.00
N THR A 623 -52.92 23.78 7.45
CA THR A 623 -52.17 24.83 8.15
C THR A 623 -53.04 25.63 9.15
N GLY A 624 -54.30 25.26 9.33
CA GLY A 624 -55.21 25.86 10.32
C GLY A 624 -56.02 27.06 9.83
N LEU A 625 -56.01 27.39 8.53
CA LEU A 625 -56.86 28.46 8.00
C LEU A 625 -58.33 28.01 7.97
N SER A 626 -59.25 28.96 8.17
CA SER A 626 -60.67 28.75 7.86
C SER A 626 -60.87 28.61 6.35
N VAL A 627 -62.02 28.05 5.94
CA VAL A 627 -62.37 27.92 4.53
C VAL A 627 -62.49 29.30 3.86
N GLU A 628 -62.96 30.33 4.58
CA GLU A 628 -63.00 31.70 4.05
C GLU A 628 -61.59 32.24 3.77
N ASN A 629 -60.69 32.13 4.74
CA ASN A 629 -59.33 32.64 4.61
C ASN A 629 -58.54 31.86 3.55
N ALA A 630 -58.78 30.55 3.45
CA ALA A 630 -58.18 29.73 2.40
C ALA A 630 -58.70 30.13 1.00
N ALA A 631 -60.00 30.41 0.85
CA ALA A 631 -60.57 30.89 -0.41
C ALA A 631 -59.95 32.23 -0.83
N GLN A 632 -59.78 33.15 0.11
CA GLN A 632 -59.13 34.44 -0.12
C GLN A 632 -57.66 34.26 -0.54
N SER A 633 -56.91 33.40 0.16
CA SER A 633 -55.49 33.10 -0.16
C SER A 633 -55.32 32.44 -1.54
N MET A 634 -56.32 31.68 -1.99
CA MET A 634 -56.35 31.06 -3.31
C MET A 634 -56.86 31.99 -4.42
N GLY A 635 -57.44 33.15 -4.09
CA GLY A 635 -58.06 34.05 -5.07
C GLY A 635 -59.36 33.50 -5.67
N VAL A 636 -60.10 32.67 -4.94
CA VAL A 636 -61.38 32.07 -5.38
C VAL A 636 -62.54 32.51 -4.47
N THR A 637 -63.78 32.38 -4.96
CA THR A 637 -64.95 32.66 -4.12
C THR A 637 -65.11 31.59 -3.03
N LEU A 638 -65.72 31.96 -1.89
CA LEU A 638 -66.06 31.02 -0.83
C LEU A 638 -66.89 29.83 -1.35
N THR A 639 -67.82 30.09 -2.27
CA THR A 639 -68.63 29.07 -2.92
C THR A 639 -67.77 28.09 -3.72
N THR A 640 -66.79 28.58 -4.47
CA THR A 640 -65.84 27.73 -5.21
C THR A 640 -64.99 26.87 -4.28
N ALA A 641 -64.48 27.45 -3.18
CA ALA A 641 -63.72 26.69 -2.18
C ALA A 641 -64.56 25.60 -1.51
N ARG A 642 -65.84 25.88 -1.18
CA ARG A 642 -66.78 24.87 -0.68
C ARG A 642 -67.03 23.74 -1.68
N THR A 643 -67.14 24.05 -2.97
CA THR A 643 -67.25 23.04 -4.03
C THR A 643 -66.00 22.14 -4.12
N TYR A 644 -64.79 22.72 -4.02
CA TYR A 644 -63.56 21.93 -3.95
C TYR A 644 -63.52 21.04 -2.70
N LEU A 645 -63.93 21.56 -1.55
CA LEU A 645 -63.99 20.80 -0.31
C LEU A 645 -64.96 19.61 -0.40
N GLN A 646 -66.13 19.79 -1.01
CA GLN A 646 -67.09 18.71 -1.25
C GLN A 646 -66.53 17.64 -2.19
N ARG A 647 -65.79 18.03 -3.23
CA ARG A 647 -65.11 17.07 -4.13
C ARG A 647 -64.00 16.31 -3.41
N ILE A 648 -63.23 16.98 -2.56
CA ILE A 648 -62.21 16.34 -1.71
C ILE A 648 -62.86 15.28 -0.81
N TYR A 649 -63.97 15.62 -0.17
CA TYR A 649 -64.74 14.71 0.67
C TYR A 649 -65.22 13.46 -0.08
N GLN A 650 -65.77 13.65 -1.28
CA GLN A 650 -66.18 12.53 -2.14
C GLN A 650 -65.01 11.66 -2.56
N LYS A 651 -63.89 12.26 -2.96
CA LYS A 651 -62.68 11.52 -3.39
C LYS A 651 -62.05 10.71 -2.26
N LEU A 652 -62.08 11.23 -1.04
CA LEU A 652 -61.42 10.63 0.12
C LEU A 652 -62.37 9.83 1.02
N GLY A 653 -63.67 9.80 0.72
CA GLY A 653 -64.67 9.08 1.51
C GLY A 653 -64.88 9.63 2.92
N ILE A 654 -64.63 10.93 3.13
CA ILE A 654 -64.73 11.61 4.42
C ILE A 654 -65.85 12.65 4.39
N ASN A 655 -66.37 13.03 5.56
CA ASN A 655 -67.54 13.92 5.64
C ASN A 655 -67.32 15.18 6.50
N ARG A 656 -66.15 15.33 7.14
CA ARG A 656 -65.85 16.48 8.00
C ARG A 656 -64.47 17.05 7.72
N GLN A 657 -64.33 18.36 7.93
CA GLN A 657 -63.04 19.05 7.79
C GLN A 657 -62.01 18.54 8.81
N SER A 658 -62.44 18.21 10.03
CA SER A 658 -61.60 17.58 11.05
C SER A 658 -60.99 16.27 10.56
N ASP A 659 -61.78 15.45 9.86
CA ASP A 659 -61.36 14.14 9.36
C ASP A 659 -60.33 14.30 8.23
N LEU A 660 -60.50 15.32 7.38
CA LEU A 660 -59.50 15.70 6.38
C LEU A 660 -58.19 16.12 7.05
N ILE A 661 -58.25 17.05 8.01
CA ILE A 661 -57.06 17.54 8.70
C ILE A 661 -56.33 16.40 9.42
N GLN A 662 -57.07 15.51 10.10
CA GLN A 662 -56.51 14.35 10.78
C GLN A 662 -55.87 13.35 9.80
N LEU A 663 -56.54 13.05 8.68
CA LEU A 663 -56.02 12.16 7.64
C LEU A 663 -54.69 12.67 7.09
N ILE A 664 -54.61 13.97 6.78
CA ILE A 664 -53.39 14.58 6.27
C ILE A 664 -52.31 14.62 7.36
N SER A 665 -52.66 15.00 8.60
CA SER A 665 -51.72 15.12 9.73
C SER A 665 -51.11 13.79 10.16
N ASN A 666 -51.82 12.68 9.96
CA ASN A 666 -51.36 11.33 10.25
C ASN A 666 -50.63 10.68 9.05
N SER A 667 -50.60 11.34 7.90
CA SER A 667 -49.95 10.83 6.70
C SER A 667 -48.51 11.32 6.56
N VAL A 668 -47.74 10.63 5.72
CA VAL A 668 -46.39 11.05 5.31
C VAL A 668 -46.38 12.34 4.49
N ALA A 669 -47.54 12.85 4.05
CA ALA A 669 -47.62 14.14 3.38
C ALA A 669 -47.27 15.32 4.31
N SER A 670 -47.22 15.05 5.61
CA SER A 670 -46.88 16.03 6.65
C SER A 670 -45.41 15.98 7.11
N LEU A 671 -44.59 15.12 6.49
CA LEU A 671 -43.13 15.05 6.60
C LEU A 671 -42.50 15.86 5.47
#